data_AF-A0A4Y8JY73-F1
#
_entry.id   AF-A0A4Y8JY73-F1
#
_cell.length_a   1.000
_cell.length_b   1.000
_cell.length_c   1.000
_cell.angle_alpha   90.00
_cell.angle_beta   90.00
_cell.angle_gamma   90.00
#
_symmetry.space_group_name_H-M   'P 1'
#
loop_
_entity.id
_entity.type
_entity.pdbx_description
1 polymer ?
#
loop_
_entity_poly.entity_id
_entity_poly.type
_entity_poly.pdbx_seq_one_letter_code
_entity_poly.pdbx_strand_id
1 'polypeptide(L)'
;MNERPDSLDSRQVVSVGGHRITLTHLDKVLYPESGTTKADVLQYYAFIADVMIPHTANRPATRKRWVHGVGTGDEPGPVFFQKNLDQSTPSWVKRRSITHANHVNEYPLVNDLATLTWLAQISALEIHVPQWQFGRGGTPRNPDRLVLDLDPGEGVTLDECAEVARLARAILRGMGLDPLPVTSGSKGIHLYAPLDLTHTAAEVSQVAHELARALEADHPNLIVSDMKKALRPGRVFVDWSQNNASKTTIAPYSLRGTLHPMVAMPRTWRELASPGLAQVDYKQAMHRVQRSGDPLAGLLEAHSGRRATDAGGAADRAGADAGALAVYLGKRDASRTPEPMPTGAPSASDGSSFVIQEHHARNLHFDFRLEHDGVLASWALPRGVPTDPARNRLAVRTEDHPLEYAAFEGEIPAGEYGAGSVSIWDQGHYDLEKWRDDEVIAVLHGEAGGGLGGTRRFALIRTAGSGRGDRSWLIHLMKTRPARPAGAVGTGAAAGTTARTGPRTRYGPMLATPGSIAALPAEDDWSYEMKWDGIRALAYLAADDPDQAVHLFTRNGNDVTQAYPELVRALPGAVPADSAVLDGEIVALDAGGRPDFGLLQTRLGLTDRRQIEASEASVPVQFLAFDVLERNGQPLLDLAYTERRRVLEEIVTGTGAVQVPPVFTGDSAQALAASRELGLEGIVAKTQAGRYEAGRRSRSWIKIKHHRSQEVVIGGWRPGNGRRRETLGSLLLGIPHGDALIYIGRVGSGFRDRDLDALRARLDPIAAAENPFTDIPDADSREAVWVRPILVGEVEFAEWTVTGRLRHPVWRGWRPDKSPAEVVRG
;
A
#
# COMPACT_ATOMS: atom_id res chain seq x y z
N MET A 1 49.14 29.93 30.65
CA MET A 1 48.43 29.40 31.84
C MET A 1 46.96 29.71 31.63
N ASN A 2 46.06 28.83 31.18
CA ASN A 2 46.05 27.37 31.12
C ASN A 2 45.96 26.87 29.67
N GLU A 3 46.81 25.89 29.36
CA GLU A 3 46.63 24.99 28.22
C GLU A 3 45.29 24.26 28.35
N ARG A 4 44.50 24.20 27.28
CA ARG A 4 43.59 23.07 27.09
C ARG A 4 44.34 22.06 26.22
N PRO A 5 44.39 20.79 26.63
CA PRO A 5 45.21 19.79 25.95
C PRO A 5 44.63 19.50 24.56
N ASP A 6 45.52 19.19 23.61
CA ASP A 6 45.19 18.49 22.38
C ASP A 6 44.26 17.30 22.69
N SER A 7 42.98 17.35 22.31
CA SER A 7 42.12 16.18 22.43
C SER A 7 42.43 15.21 21.28
N LEU A 8 43.38 14.34 21.58
CA LEU A 8 43.58 13.05 20.92
C LEU A 8 42.23 12.42 20.55
N ASP A 9 42.15 11.95 19.30
CA ASP A 9 41.19 11.04 18.69
C ASP A 9 40.50 10.10 19.71
N SER A 10 39.47 10.60 20.42
CA SER A 10 38.81 9.88 21.51
C SER A 10 37.79 8.88 20.96
N ARG A 11 38.32 7.88 20.24
CA ARG A 11 37.54 6.74 19.78
C ARG A 11 37.24 5.86 20.98
N GLN A 12 35.98 5.78 21.35
CA GLN A 12 35.51 4.87 22.40
C GLN A 12 34.74 3.73 21.76
N VAL A 13 35.13 2.49 22.02
CA VAL A 13 34.37 1.33 21.58
C VAL A 13 33.48 0.88 22.73
N VAL A 14 32.18 1.02 22.56
CA VAL A 14 31.17 0.59 23.55
C VAL A 14 30.48 -0.68 23.09
N SER A 15 29.99 -1.48 24.03
CA SER A 15 29.08 -2.59 23.75
C SER A 15 27.65 -2.19 24.11
N VAL A 16 26.75 -2.22 23.14
CA VAL A 16 25.34 -1.85 23.31
C VAL A 16 24.49 -2.93 22.67
N GLY A 17 23.61 -3.56 23.45
CA GLY A 17 22.74 -4.65 22.95
C GLY A 17 23.51 -5.84 22.34
N GLY A 18 24.72 -6.13 22.84
CA GLY A 18 25.59 -7.19 22.29
C GLY A 18 26.40 -6.79 21.04
N HIS A 19 26.27 -5.54 20.56
CA HIS A 19 27.00 -5.04 19.40
C HIS A 19 28.10 -4.06 19.82
N ARG A 20 29.26 -4.15 19.16
CA ARG A 20 30.37 -3.20 19.35
C ARG A 20 30.15 -1.99 18.45
N ILE A 21 30.15 -0.79 19.03
CA ILE A 21 29.95 0.48 18.33
C ILE A 21 31.13 1.41 18.66
N THR A 22 31.77 1.96 17.62
CA THR A 22 32.81 2.96 17.79
C THR A 22 32.19 4.36 17.81
N LEU A 23 32.27 5.01 18.96
CA LEU A 23 31.88 6.40 19.16
C LEU A 23 33.08 7.30 18.92
N THR A 24 32.86 8.44 18.26
CA THR A 24 33.94 9.36 17.87
C THR A 24 33.48 10.80 17.94
N HIS A 25 34.38 11.71 18.27
CA HIS A 25 34.10 13.16 18.33
C HIS A 25 32.94 13.45 19.28
N LEU A 26 33.02 12.92 20.51
CA LEU A 26 31.95 13.01 21.52
C LEU A 26 31.73 14.45 21.99
N ASP A 27 32.80 15.23 22.06
CA ASP A 27 32.85 16.66 22.38
C ASP A 27 32.35 17.57 21.25
N LYS A 28 32.10 17.02 20.06
CA LYS A 28 31.61 17.80 18.92
C LYS A 28 30.26 18.44 19.24
N VAL A 29 30.22 19.77 19.21
CA VAL A 29 28.98 20.54 19.37
C VAL A 29 28.08 20.34 18.14
N LEU A 30 26.89 19.80 18.36
CA LEU A 30 25.87 19.60 17.32
C LEU A 30 24.80 20.71 17.34
N TYR A 31 24.58 21.35 18.48
CA TYR A 31 23.69 22.52 18.62
C TYR A 31 24.46 23.70 19.24
N PRO A 32 25.07 24.57 18.42
CA PRO A 32 25.91 25.67 18.87
C PRO A 32 25.26 26.56 19.94
N GLU A 33 24.01 26.98 19.74
CA GLU A 33 23.32 27.92 20.64
C GLU A 33 23.05 27.37 22.04
N SER A 34 23.01 26.04 22.19
CA SER A 34 22.83 25.38 23.49
C SER A 34 24.12 24.74 24.03
N GLY A 35 25.19 24.73 23.23
CA GLY A 35 26.41 23.97 23.50
C GLY A 35 26.21 22.45 23.51
N THR A 36 25.08 21.92 23.03
CA THR A 36 24.78 20.48 23.10
C THR A 36 25.69 19.69 22.17
N THR A 37 26.40 18.73 22.75
CA THR A 37 27.42 17.91 22.10
C THR A 37 26.85 16.61 21.53
N LYS A 38 27.66 15.88 20.77
CA LYS A 38 27.31 14.52 20.32
C LYS A 38 27.14 13.57 21.51
N ALA A 39 27.94 13.70 22.56
CA ALA A 39 27.79 12.92 23.79
C ALA A 39 26.40 13.12 24.42
N ASP A 40 25.93 14.38 24.49
CA ASP A 40 24.60 14.68 25.02
C ASP A 40 23.48 14.06 24.18
N VAL A 41 23.62 14.10 22.84
CA VAL A 41 22.66 13.46 21.91
C VAL A 41 22.65 11.93 22.09
N LEU A 42 23.81 11.31 22.25
CA LEU A 42 23.93 9.87 22.54
C LEU A 42 23.27 9.53 23.89
N GLN A 43 23.52 10.34 24.92
CA GLN A 43 22.92 10.17 26.24
C GLN A 43 21.40 10.30 26.20
N TYR A 44 20.88 11.31 25.50
CA TYR A 44 19.44 11.51 25.33
C TYR A 44 18.79 10.30 24.68
N TYR A 45 19.34 9.84 23.56
CA TYR A 45 18.77 8.71 22.84
C TYR A 45 18.87 7.40 23.62
N ALA A 46 19.95 7.21 24.41
CA ALA A 46 20.05 6.07 25.32
C ALA A 46 18.99 6.12 26.42
N PHE A 47 18.73 7.30 26.98
CA PHE A 47 17.73 7.49 28.04
C PHE A 47 16.30 7.27 27.54
N ILE A 48 15.98 7.75 26.34
CA ILE A 48 14.61 7.74 25.80
C ILE A 48 14.27 6.45 25.05
N ALA A 49 15.24 5.54 24.89
CA ALA A 49 15.13 4.37 24.03
C ALA A 49 13.91 3.50 24.34
N ASP A 50 13.65 3.24 25.63
CA ASP A 50 12.57 2.34 26.06
C ASP A 50 11.18 2.85 25.67
N VAL A 51 10.99 4.17 25.65
CA VAL A 51 9.71 4.78 25.21
C VAL A 51 9.70 5.11 23.71
N MET A 52 10.85 5.39 23.09
CA MET A 52 10.92 5.75 21.67
C MET A 52 10.88 4.55 20.71
N ILE A 53 11.58 3.47 21.05
CA ILE A 53 11.72 2.29 20.18
C ILE A 53 10.35 1.68 19.84
N PRO A 54 9.41 1.49 20.79
CA PRO A 54 8.08 0.97 20.46
C PRO A 54 7.34 1.77 19.37
N HIS A 55 7.52 3.09 19.30
CA HIS A 55 6.89 3.97 18.30
C HIS A 55 7.58 3.98 16.93
N THR A 56 8.80 3.45 16.84
CA THR A 56 9.62 3.39 15.62
C THR A 56 9.89 1.97 15.13
N ALA A 57 9.65 0.96 15.97
CA ALA A 57 9.93 -0.43 15.69
C ALA A 57 9.21 -0.93 14.43
N ASN A 58 9.96 -1.67 13.62
CA ASN A 58 9.56 -2.23 12.34
C ASN A 58 9.06 -1.21 11.30
N ARG A 59 9.30 0.08 11.52
CA ARG A 59 9.02 1.12 10.53
C ARG A 59 10.30 1.47 9.76
N PRO A 60 10.25 1.65 8.43
CA PRO A 60 11.40 2.10 7.65
C PRO A 60 11.77 3.54 8.04
N ALA A 61 12.91 3.71 8.72
CA ALA A 61 13.32 5.03 9.19
C ALA A 61 14.07 5.82 8.11
N THR A 62 13.52 6.96 7.75
CA THR A 62 14.21 8.03 7.02
C THR A 62 14.91 8.93 8.02
N ARG A 63 16.15 9.34 7.76
CA ARG A 63 16.91 10.16 8.72
C ARG A 63 17.42 11.44 8.12
N LYS A 64 17.44 12.50 8.93
CA LYS A 64 18.15 13.73 8.61
C LYS A 64 19.36 13.86 9.50
N ARG A 65 20.51 14.09 8.87
CA ARG A 65 21.81 14.15 9.55
C ARG A 65 22.40 15.54 9.44
N TRP A 66 22.94 16.01 10.57
CA TRP A 66 23.74 17.23 10.66
C TRP A 66 25.13 16.83 11.11
N VAL A 67 25.93 16.36 10.16
CA VAL A 67 27.27 15.81 10.44
C VAL A 67 28.13 16.84 11.16
N HIS A 68 27.98 18.12 10.84
CA HIS A 68 28.71 19.25 11.43
C HIS A 68 27.89 20.08 12.42
N GLY A 69 26.74 19.59 12.86
CA GLY A 69 25.79 20.33 13.69
C GLY A 69 24.80 21.18 12.89
N VAL A 70 23.80 21.71 13.59
CA VAL A 70 22.67 22.46 13.02
C VAL A 70 23.01 23.90 12.63
N GLY A 71 24.18 24.39 13.02
CA GLY A 71 24.59 25.78 12.81
C GLY A 71 23.91 26.77 13.77
N THR A 72 23.91 28.04 13.40
CA THR A 72 23.25 29.14 14.12
C THR A 72 22.13 29.73 13.27
N GLY A 73 21.35 30.68 13.82
CA GLY A 73 20.35 31.41 13.05
C GLY A 73 20.89 32.07 11.78
N ASP A 74 22.09 32.64 11.85
CA ASP A 74 22.75 33.34 10.73
C ASP A 74 23.45 32.38 9.76
N GLU A 75 24.00 31.27 10.28
CA GLU A 75 24.75 30.28 9.50
C GLU A 75 24.20 28.87 9.73
N PRO A 76 23.09 28.49 9.05
CA PRO A 76 22.47 27.19 9.25
C PRO A 76 23.34 26.05 8.68
N GLY A 77 23.50 24.99 9.47
CA GLY A 77 24.32 23.84 9.15
C GLY A 77 23.72 22.95 8.05
N PRO A 78 24.56 22.28 7.24
CA PRO A 78 24.08 21.44 6.14
C PRO A 78 23.36 20.19 6.66
N VAL A 79 22.15 19.97 6.15
CA VAL A 79 21.36 18.76 6.41
C VAL A 79 21.48 17.74 5.28
N PHE A 80 21.70 16.47 5.63
CA PHE A 80 21.69 15.34 4.71
C PHE A 80 20.45 14.50 4.95
N PHE A 81 19.57 14.42 3.95
CA PHE A 81 18.37 13.61 4.00
C PHE A 81 18.67 12.24 3.40
N GLN A 82 18.56 11.18 4.21
CA GLN A 82 18.95 9.83 3.81
C GLN A 82 17.78 8.86 4.00
N LYS A 83 17.30 8.32 2.88
CA LYS A 83 16.36 7.20 2.84
C LYS A 83 17.13 5.87 2.82
N ASN A 84 17.99 5.71 1.81
CA ASN A 84 18.78 4.51 1.59
C ASN A 84 19.94 4.37 2.61
N LEU A 85 20.24 3.14 3.01
CA LEU A 85 21.45 2.78 3.74
C LEU A 85 22.67 2.79 2.80
N ASP A 86 23.83 3.14 3.34
CA ASP A 86 25.11 3.06 2.65
C ASP A 86 25.91 1.83 3.11
N GLN A 87 27.01 1.53 2.39
CA GLN A 87 27.86 0.36 2.64
C GLN A 87 28.56 0.38 4.01
N SER A 88 28.68 1.54 4.66
CA SER A 88 29.27 1.66 6.01
C SER A 88 28.28 1.29 7.13
N THR A 89 27.03 1.00 6.78
CA THR A 89 26.02 0.55 7.74
C THR A 89 26.44 -0.78 8.37
N PRO A 90 26.52 -0.89 9.70
CA PRO A 90 26.84 -2.15 10.37
C PRO A 90 25.88 -3.27 9.95
N SER A 91 26.42 -4.48 9.74
CA SER A 91 25.65 -5.63 9.27
C SER A 91 24.52 -6.04 10.20
N TRP A 92 24.66 -5.78 11.50
CA TRP A 92 23.65 -6.06 12.52
C TRP A 92 22.47 -5.07 12.51
N VAL A 93 22.58 -3.92 11.85
CA VAL A 93 21.44 -3.00 11.71
C VAL A 93 20.39 -3.65 10.81
N LYS A 94 19.28 -4.03 11.42
CA LYS A 94 18.16 -4.66 10.72
C LYS A 94 17.62 -3.70 9.67
N ARG A 95 17.40 -4.21 8.46
CA ARG A 95 16.98 -3.41 7.31
C ARG A 95 15.87 -4.06 6.50
N ARG A 96 15.11 -3.24 5.78
CA ARG A 96 14.08 -3.66 4.84
C ARG A 96 14.13 -2.82 3.59
N SER A 97 13.85 -3.46 2.47
CA SER A 97 13.87 -2.84 1.16
C SER A 97 12.48 -2.36 0.77
N ILE A 98 12.38 -1.15 0.26
CA ILE A 98 11.16 -0.64 -0.39
C ILE A 98 11.49 -0.39 -1.85
N THR A 99 10.76 -1.07 -2.72
CA THR A 99 10.81 -0.85 -4.16
C THR A 99 9.97 0.38 -4.49
N HIS A 100 10.64 1.44 -4.93
CA HIS A 100 10.02 2.60 -5.55
C HIS A 100 9.93 2.37 -7.06
N ALA A 101 9.18 3.22 -7.77
CA ALA A 101 8.97 3.09 -9.21
C ALA A 101 10.28 2.94 -10.01
N ASN A 102 11.38 3.57 -9.54
CA ASN A 102 12.62 3.70 -10.29
C ASN A 102 13.86 3.13 -9.58
N HIS A 103 13.74 2.68 -8.32
CA HIS A 103 14.89 2.22 -7.52
C HIS A 103 14.44 1.47 -6.26
N VAL A 104 15.35 0.71 -5.64
CA VAL A 104 15.14 0.08 -4.34
C VAL A 104 15.94 0.83 -3.29
N ASN A 105 15.29 1.22 -2.20
CA ASN A 105 15.95 1.80 -1.03
C ASN A 105 15.93 0.78 0.12
N GLU A 106 17.08 0.55 0.75
CA GLU A 106 17.19 -0.13 2.04
C GLU A 106 17.02 0.87 3.20
N TYR A 107 16.08 0.60 4.09
CA TYR A 107 15.83 1.41 5.28
C TYR A 107 16.18 0.59 6.53
N PRO A 108 16.77 1.19 7.57
CA PRO A 108 16.96 0.55 8.85
C PRO A 108 15.63 0.53 9.58
N LEU A 109 15.51 -0.45 10.46
CA LEU A 109 14.46 -0.54 11.43
C LEU A 109 15.05 -0.17 12.79
N VAL A 110 14.51 0.87 13.42
CA VAL A 110 14.95 1.32 14.75
C VAL A 110 14.27 0.43 15.78
N ASN A 111 14.82 -0.78 15.96
CA ASN A 111 14.21 -1.84 16.77
C ASN A 111 14.87 -2.04 18.13
N ASP A 112 16.05 -1.44 18.34
CA ASP A 112 16.88 -1.67 19.50
C ASP A 112 17.76 -0.45 19.81
N LEU A 113 18.27 -0.42 21.04
CA LEU A 113 19.13 0.64 21.53
C LEU A 113 20.45 0.75 20.73
N ALA A 114 20.97 -0.37 20.23
CA ALA A 114 22.20 -0.38 19.44
C ALA A 114 22.03 0.40 18.13
N THR A 115 20.92 0.19 17.43
CA THR A 115 20.58 0.89 16.19
C THR A 115 20.36 2.37 16.45
N LEU A 116 19.67 2.72 17.54
CA LEU A 116 19.45 4.12 17.92
C LEU A 116 20.78 4.82 18.30
N THR A 117 21.66 4.13 19.02
CA THR A 117 23.02 4.60 19.35
C THR A 117 23.84 4.84 18.09
N TRP A 118 23.79 3.92 17.12
CA TRP A 118 24.46 4.10 15.83
C TRP A 118 23.92 5.31 15.06
N LEU A 119 22.59 5.50 15.03
CA LEU A 119 21.98 6.68 14.41
C LEU A 119 22.47 8.00 15.04
N ALA A 120 22.53 8.06 16.38
CA ALA A 120 23.08 9.20 17.09
C ALA A 120 24.57 9.44 16.77
N GLN A 121 25.37 8.38 16.72
CA GLN A 121 26.81 8.44 16.39
C GLN A 121 27.07 9.01 14.99
N ILE A 122 26.23 8.66 14.00
CA ILE A 122 26.30 9.22 12.64
C ILE A 122 25.65 10.61 12.52
N SER A 123 25.28 11.23 13.64
CA SER A 123 24.62 12.53 13.76
C SER A 123 23.26 12.61 13.07
N ALA A 124 22.48 11.51 13.08
CA ALA A 124 21.08 11.52 12.66
C ALA A 124 20.21 12.13 13.76
N LEU A 125 19.96 13.44 13.67
CA LEU A 125 19.19 14.17 14.67
C LEU A 125 17.70 13.92 14.50
N GLU A 126 17.18 13.87 13.27
CA GLU A 126 15.77 13.59 13.04
C GLU A 126 15.55 12.17 12.48
N ILE A 127 14.64 11.43 13.11
CA ILE A 127 14.17 10.11 12.70
C ILE A 127 12.71 10.25 12.27
N HIS A 128 12.43 9.92 11.01
CA HIS A 128 11.11 10.01 10.39
C HIS A 128 10.63 8.61 10.00
N VAL A 129 9.38 8.28 10.35
CA VAL A 129 8.79 6.96 10.11
C VAL A 129 7.38 7.10 9.51
N PRO A 130 6.93 6.14 8.68
CA PRO A 130 5.55 6.13 8.19
C PRO A 130 4.56 5.70 9.29
N GLN A 131 3.26 5.78 8.96
CA GLN A 131 2.18 5.35 9.86
C GLN A 131 1.86 3.85 9.79
N TRP A 132 2.66 3.06 9.07
CA TRP A 132 2.57 1.60 8.98
C TRP A 132 3.87 0.94 9.43
N GLN A 133 3.83 -0.37 9.70
CA GLN A 133 4.99 -1.20 10.06
C GLN A 133 5.18 -2.36 9.09
N PHE A 134 6.40 -2.88 8.96
CA PHE A 134 6.64 -4.16 8.31
C PHE A 134 6.11 -5.31 9.16
N GLY A 135 5.42 -6.26 8.53
CA GLY A 135 5.09 -7.56 9.12
C GLY A 135 6.31 -8.49 9.20
N ARG A 136 6.12 -9.68 9.80
CA ARG A 136 7.18 -10.70 9.97
C ARG A 136 7.86 -11.05 8.63
N GLY A 137 7.07 -11.23 7.57
CA GLY A 137 7.55 -11.51 6.20
C GLY A 137 8.21 -10.34 5.47
N GLY A 138 8.29 -9.15 6.09
CA GLY A 138 8.88 -7.96 5.45
C GLY A 138 7.97 -7.25 4.46
N THR A 139 6.68 -7.60 4.41
CA THR A 139 5.64 -6.84 3.70
C THR A 139 5.13 -5.67 4.56
N PRO A 140 4.88 -4.48 3.97
CA PRO A 140 4.17 -3.41 4.65
C PRO A 140 2.80 -3.90 5.12
N ARG A 141 2.47 -3.65 6.39
CA ARG A 141 1.09 -3.80 6.90
C ARG A 141 0.28 -2.55 6.55
N ASN A 142 -1.03 -2.66 6.73
CA ASN A 142 -1.89 -1.50 6.84
C ASN A 142 -1.42 -0.57 7.98
N PRO A 143 -1.71 0.75 7.89
CA PRO A 143 -1.41 1.68 8.96
C PRO A 143 -2.02 1.26 10.29
N ASP A 144 -1.22 1.44 11.32
CA ASP A 144 -1.53 1.08 12.69
C ASP A 144 -1.83 2.36 13.51
N ARG A 145 -1.64 3.52 12.87
CA ARG A 145 -2.05 4.81 13.41
C ARG A 145 -2.45 5.76 12.29
N LEU A 146 -3.33 6.71 12.61
CA LEU A 146 -3.61 7.91 11.83
C LEU A 146 -2.79 9.06 12.41
N VAL A 147 -2.37 10.01 11.58
CA VAL A 147 -1.76 11.27 12.03
C VAL A 147 -2.43 12.49 11.38
N LEU A 148 -2.71 13.54 12.14
CA LEU A 148 -2.95 14.88 11.61
C LEU A 148 -1.80 15.78 12.03
N ASP A 149 -1.18 16.45 11.06
CA ASP A 149 -0.10 17.39 11.31
C ASP A 149 -0.62 18.82 11.23
N LEU A 150 -0.60 19.52 12.37
CA LEU A 150 -1.18 20.84 12.56
C LEU A 150 -0.06 21.87 12.58
N ASP A 151 0.15 22.52 11.44
CA ASP A 151 1.23 23.47 11.22
C ASP A 151 0.72 24.92 11.29
N PRO A 152 1.31 25.80 12.12
CA PRO A 152 0.89 27.19 12.16
C PRO A 152 1.37 27.92 10.90
N GLY A 153 0.45 28.65 10.26
CA GLY A 153 0.77 29.64 9.25
C GLY A 153 1.49 30.86 9.83
N GLU A 154 1.86 31.80 8.96
CA GLU A 154 2.43 33.07 9.40
C GLU A 154 1.44 33.83 10.30
N GLY A 155 1.93 34.35 11.43
CA GLY A 155 1.11 35.04 12.42
C GLY A 155 0.32 34.13 13.37
N VAL A 156 0.44 32.81 13.23
CA VAL A 156 -0.23 31.81 14.07
C VAL A 156 0.76 31.17 15.05
N THR A 157 0.30 30.90 16.25
CA THR A 157 1.05 30.37 17.38
C THR A 157 0.72 28.91 17.66
N LEU A 158 1.47 28.32 18.59
CA LEU A 158 1.23 26.96 19.05
C LEU A 158 -0.10 26.80 19.81
N ASP A 159 -0.61 27.87 20.42
CA ASP A 159 -1.89 27.84 21.15
C ASP A 159 -3.07 27.69 20.19
N GLU A 160 -3.04 28.34 19.02
CA GLU A 160 -4.04 28.14 17.97
C GLU A 160 -3.96 26.72 17.37
N CYS A 161 -2.76 26.16 17.21
CA CYS A 161 -2.62 24.75 16.86
C CYS A 161 -3.25 23.83 17.93
N ALA A 162 -3.12 24.16 19.21
CA ALA A 162 -3.75 23.41 20.31
C ALA A 162 -5.27 23.57 20.32
N GLU A 163 -5.79 24.72 19.90
CA GLU A 163 -7.22 24.92 19.66
C GLU A 163 -7.74 24.02 18.56
N VAL A 164 -7.09 24.04 17.40
CA VAL A 164 -7.42 23.15 16.28
C VAL A 164 -7.30 21.68 16.68
N ALA A 165 -6.30 21.34 17.49
CA ALA A 165 -6.15 19.99 18.02
C ALA A 165 -7.35 19.54 18.86
N ARG A 166 -7.92 20.43 19.70
CA ARG A 166 -9.11 20.13 20.50
C ARG A 166 -10.36 19.95 19.61
N LEU A 167 -10.49 20.76 18.57
CA LEU A 167 -11.58 20.62 17.58
C LEU A 167 -11.48 19.27 16.85
N ALA A 168 -10.29 18.92 16.35
CA ALA A 168 -10.04 17.65 15.68
C ALA A 168 -10.29 16.46 16.62
N ARG A 169 -9.89 16.54 17.89
CA ARG A 169 -10.15 15.51 18.90
C ARG A 169 -11.63 15.25 19.11
N ALA A 170 -12.47 16.28 19.15
CA ALA A 170 -13.91 16.10 19.34
C ALA A 170 -14.51 15.26 18.21
N ILE A 171 -14.13 15.53 16.96
CA ILE A 171 -14.60 14.77 15.79
C ILE A 171 -14.04 13.35 15.82
N LEU A 172 -12.73 13.19 16.02
CA LEU A 172 -12.08 11.87 16.07
C LEU A 172 -12.67 10.97 17.17
N ARG A 173 -12.98 11.51 18.35
CA ARG A 173 -13.64 10.76 19.43
C ARG A 173 -15.03 10.30 19.03
N GLY A 174 -15.79 11.12 18.30
CA GLY A 174 -17.06 10.72 17.70
C GLY A 174 -16.92 9.56 16.71
N MET A 175 -15.74 9.40 16.10
CA MET A 175 -15.41 8.27 15.23
C MET A 175 -14.92 7.02 15.99
N GLY A 176 -14.80 7.09 17.32
CA GLY A 176 -14.21 6.02 18.15
C GLY A 176 -12.68 6.05 18.18
N LEU A 177 -12.06 7.13 17.73
CA LEU A 177 -10.61 7.33 17.73
C LEU A 177 -10.26 8.37 18.81
N ASP A 178 -9.54 7.99 19.86
CA ASP A 178 -9.04 8.97 20.85
C ASP A 178 -7.62 9.41 20.49
N PRO A 179 -7.41 10.60 19.90
CA PRO A 179 -6.09 11.02 19.50
C PRO A 179 -5.25 11.45 20.69
N LEU A 180 -3.94 11.25 20.56
CA LEU A 180 -2.92 11.59 21.53
C LEU A 180 -1.99 12.67 20.92
N PRO A 181 -1.81 13.81 21.60
CA PRO A 181 -1.09 14.94 21.03
C PRO A 181 0.43 14.85 21.24
N VAL A 182 1.17 15.33 20.25
CA VAL A 182 2.63 15.41 20.26
C VAL A 182 3.02 16.80 19.76
N THR A 183 3.66 17.62 20.59
CA THR A 183 4.25 18.87 20.09
C THR A 183 5.40 18.51 19.15
N SER A 184 5.42 19.05 17.94
CA SER A 184 6.32 18.57 16.88
C SER A 184 7.82 18.77 17.16
N GLY A 185 8.16 19.63 18.13
CA GLY A 185 9.51 20.13 18.38
C GLY A 185 9.95 21.22 17.41
N SER A 186 9.08 21.63 16.48
CA SER A 186 9.33 22.76 15.59
C SER A 186 8.29 23.85 15.84
N LYS A 187 7.24 23.93 15.03
CA LYS A 187 6.22 24.97 15.19
C LYS A 187 4.84 24.41 15.55
N GLY A 188 4.47 23.25 14.99
CA GLY A 188 3.14 22.66 15.11
C GLY A 188 2.97 21.54 16.13
N ILE A 189 1.83 20.84 16.01
CA ILE A 189 1.39 19.70 16.82
C ILE A 189 0.97 18.54 15.90
N HIS A 190 1.36 17.32 16.21
CA HIS A 190 0.78 16.12 15.61
C HIS A 190 -0.29 15.52 16.52
N LEU A 191 -1.37 15.03 15.94
CA LEU A 191 -2.36 14.19 16.61
C LEU A 191 -2.27 12.77 16.09
N TYR A 192 -1.94 11.81 16.94
CA TYR A 192 -1.91 10.40 16.59
C TYR A 192 -3.12 9.66 17.14
N ALA A 193 -3.82 8.90 16.32
CA ALA A 193 -4.90 8.02 16.78
C ALA A 193 -4.58 6.55 16.42
N PRO A 194 -4.85 5.58 17.31
CA PRO A 194 -4.62 4.17 17.01
C PRO A 194 -5.57 3.69 15.91
N LEU A 195 -5.08 2.81 15.03
CA LEU A 195 -5.87 2.09 14.05
C LEU A 195 -5.74 0.58 14.27
N ASP A 196 -6.74 -0.16 13.85
CA ASP A 196 -6.89 -1.60 14.07
C ASP A 196 -6.24 -2.47 12.99
N LEU A 197 -5.55 -1.84 12.02
CA LEU A 197 -4.92 -2.42 10.83
C LEU A 197 -5.89 -2.91 9.74
N THR A 198 -7.19 -2.65 9.84
CA THR A 198 -8.16 -3.11 8.84
C THR A 198 -8.18 -2.22 7.59
N HIS A 199 -7.81 -0.96 7.75
CA HIS A 199 -7.86 0.05 6.69
C HIS A 199 -6.51 0.24 6.00
N THR A 200 -6.54 0.40 4.67
CA THR A 200 -5.36 0.74 3.87
C THR A 200 -4.92 2.19 4.07
N ALA A 201 -3.66 2.50 3.72
CA ALA A 201 -3.16 3.88 3.78
C ALA A 201 -3.91 4.86 2.87
N ALA A 202 -4.50 4.38 1.78
CA ALA A 202 -5.32 5.21 0.90
C ALA A 202 -6.62 5.63 1.59
N GLU A 203 -7.32 4.68 2.24
CA GLU A 203 -8.55 4.93 2.98
C GLU A 203 -8.30 5.86 4.17
N VAL A 204 -7.25 5.59 4.96
CA VAL A 204 -6.86 6.45 6.09
C VAL A 204 -6.52 7.87 5.61
N SER A 205 -5.82 8.00 4.48
CA SER A 205 -5.51 9.31 3.90
C SER A 205 -6.75 10.05 3.41
N GLN A 206 -7.75 9.35 2.89
CA GLN A 206 -9.02 9.93 2.47
C GLN A 206 -9.83 10.41 3.67
N VAL A 207 -9.93 9.60 4.74
CA VAL A 207 -10.60 9.98 5.98
C VAL A 207 -9.94 11.21 6.60
N ALA A 208 -8.61 11.26 6.66
CA ALA A 208 -7.88 12.43 7.14
C ALA A 208 -8.13 13.67 6.27
N HIS A 209 -8.25 13.51 4.94
CA HIS A 209 -8.57 14.61 4.03
C HIS A 209 -9.95 15.20 4.29
N GLU A 210 -10.98 14.36 4.38
CA GLU A 210 -12.35 14.80 4.64
C GLU A 210 -12.49 15.43 6.03
N LEU A 211 -11.79 14.89 7.03
CA LEU A 211 -11.72 15.49 8.36
C LEU A 211 -11.10 16.91 8.31
N ALA A 212 -10.00 17.09 7.58
CA ALA A 212 -9.36 18.40 7.43
C ALA A 212 -10.29 19.39 6.71
N ARG A 213 -11.02 18.95 5.66
CA ARG A 213 -12.00 19.79 4.95
C ARG A 213 -13.19 20.15 5.82
N ALA A 214 -13.68 19.22 6.64
CA ALA A 214 -14.77 19.49 7.58
C ALA A 214 -14.36 20.50 8.65
N LEU A 215 -13.15 20.37 9.18
CA LEU A 215 -12.57 21.34 10.13
C LEU A 215 -12.42 22.73 9.49
N GLU A 216 -11.91 22.82 8.26
CA GLU A 216 -11.83 24.08 7.51
C GLU A 216 -13.21 24.70 7.24
N ALA A 217 -14.20 23.89 6.88
CA ALA A 217 -15.56 24.38 6.61
C ALA A 217 -16.23 24.98 7.85
N ASP A 218 -16.02 24.38 9.04
CA ASP A 218 -16.57 24.90 10.30
C ASP A 218 -15.79 26.10 10.84
N HIS A 219 -14.48 26.16 10.58
CA HIS A 219 -13.57 27.17 11.12
C HIS A 219 -12.68 27.80 10.03
N PRO A 220 -13.24 28.42 8.97
CA PRO A 220 -12.48 28.85 7.79
C PRO A 220 -11.48 29.97 8.05
N ASN A 221 -11.68 30.74 9.13
CA ASN A 221 -10.80 31.81 9.57
C ASN A 221 -9.63 31.31 10.44
N LEU A 222 -9.70 30.07 10.92
CA LEU A 222 -8.68 29.47 11.79
C LEU A 222 -7.93 28.33 11.09
N ILE A 223 -8.57 27.64 10.14
CA ILE A 223 -8.07 26.39 9.56
C ILE A 223 -7.98 26.50 8.04
N VAL A 224 -6.95 25.86 7.47
CA VAL A 224 -6.83 25.61 6.02
C VAL A 224 -6.36 24.18 5.76
N SER A 225 -6.97 23.51 4.79
CA SER A 225 -6.62 22.13 4.39
C SER A 225 -6.05 22.03 2.96
N ASP A 226 -6.17 23.10 2.17
CA ASP A 226 -5.54 23.22 0.85
C ASP A 226 -4.01 23.31 0.97
N MET A 227 -3.31 22.59 0.11
CA MET A 227 -1.84 22.50 0.12
C MET A 227 -1.14 23.81 -0.25
N LYS A 228 -1.82 24.76 -0.91
CA LYS A 228 -1.26 26.04 -1.36
C LYS A 228 -0.78 26.89 -0.19
N LYS A 229 0.54 27.18 -0.15
CA LYS A 229 1.15 28.00 0.91
C LYS A 229 0.57 29.41 1.04
N ALA A 230 0.13 30.01 -0.07
CA ALA A 230 -0.44 31.35 -0.09
C ALA A 230 -1.74 31.49 0.75
N LEU A 231 -2.39 30.36 1.09
CA LEU A 231 -3.61 30.34 1.88
C LEU A 231 -3.37 30.22 3.39
N ARG A 232 -2.11 30.01 3.81
CA ARG A 232 -1.77 29.72 5.21
C ARG A 232 -1.67 30.93 6.15
N PRO A 233 -1.33 32.16 5.72
CA PRO A 233 -1.23 33.29 6.65
C PRO A 233 -2.49 33.45 7.51
N GLY A 234 -2.30 33.63 8.83
CA GLY A 234 -3.37 33.77 9.82
C GLY A 234 -4.13 32.48 10.16
N ARG A 235 -3.75 31.31 9.60
CA ARG A 235 -4.48 30.04 9.80
C ARG A 235 -3.56 28.87 10.11
N VAL A 236 -4.08 27.87 10.82
CA VAL A 236 -3.45 26.57 11.03
C VAL A 236 -3.69 25.71 9.80
N PHE A 237 -2.61 25.23 9.20
CA PHE A 237 -2.65 24.26 8.13
C PHE A 237 -2.79 22.85 8.71
N VAL A 238 -3.84 22.14 8.30
CA VAL A 238 -4.07 20.74 8.68
C VAL A 238 -3.55 19.84 7.55
N ASP A 239 -2.30 19.39 7.69
CA ASP A 239 -1.67 18.47 6.74
C ASP A 239 -2.17 17.03 6.96
N TRP A 240 -3.24 16.69 6.25
CA TRP A 240 -3.79 15.33 6.18
C TRP A 240 -2.92 14.37 5.34
N SER A 241 -2.01 14.89 4.50
CA SER A 241 -1.27 14.09 3.51
C SER A 241 -0.20 13.19 4.14
N GLN A 242 0.12 13.40 5.41
CA GLN A 242 1.06 12.59 6.21
C GLN A 242 0.65 11.11 6.35
N ASN A 243 -0.62 10.78 6.07
CA ASN A 243 -1.15 9.41 6.08
C ASN A 243 -0.88 8.62 4.80
N ASN A 244 -0.35 9.26 3.74
CA ASN A 244 0.03 8.55 2.52
C ASN A 244 1.16 7.54 2.80
N ALA A 245 1.05 6.32 2.27
CA ALA A 245 2.03 5.24 2.52
C ALA A 245 3.49 5.59 2.20
N SER A 246 3.73 6.55 1.29
CA SER A 246 5.06 7.00 0.87
C SER A 246 5.65 8.13 1.72
N LYS A 247 4.84 8.73 2.61
CA LYS A 247 5.22 9.83 3.48
C LYS A 247 5.73 9.31 4.83
N THR A 248 6.53 10.14 5.49
CA THR A 248 7.07 9.87 6.81
C THR A 248 6.91 11.11 7.66
N THR A 249 6.54 10.92 8.92
CA THR A 249 6.42 11.98 9.92
C THR A 249 7.54 11.81 10.94
N ILE A 250 7.97 12.90 11.57
CA ILE A 250 8.95 12.83 12.66
C ILE A 250 8.43 11.87 13.73
N ALA A 251 9.28 10.94 14.17
CA ALA A 251 8.91 9.97 15.18
C ALA A 251 8.73 10.67 16.54
N PRO A 252 7.74 10.26 17.36
CA PRO A 252 7.69 10.65 18.76
C PRO A 252 9.04 10.43 19.45
N TYR A 253 9.43 11.38 20.29
CA TYR A 253 10.71 11.45 20.99
C TYR A 253 11.96 11.73 20.14
N SER A 254 11.85 11.83 18.81
CA SER A 254 12.98 12.25 17.98
C SER A 254 13.38 13.71 18.27
N LEU A 255 14.69 13.98 18.25
CA LEU A 255 15.20 15.36 18.21
C LEU A 255 14.84 16.03 16.88
N ARG A 256 14.88 17.37 16.89
CA ARG A 256 14.71 18.24 15.74
C ARG A 256 16.01 18.94 15.37
N GLY A 257 16.25 19.11 14.08
CA GLY A 257 17.40 19.89 13.58
C GLY A 257 17.18 21.39 13.63
N THR A 258 16.62 21.89 14.73
CA THR A 258 16.41 23.31 15.04
C THR A 258 17.63 23.89 15.75
N LEU A 259 17.66 25.21 15.98
CA LEU A 259 18.79 25.88 16.67
C LEU A 259 19.06 25.33 18.07
N HIS A 260 17.98 24.97 18.77
CA HIS A 260 18.02 24.23 20.03
C HIS A 260 17.61 22.77 19.82
N PRO A 261 18.06 21.83 20.69
CA PRO A 261 17.72 20.40 20.66
C PRO A 261 16.27 20.14 21.13
N MET A 262 15.31 20.59 20.32
CA MET A 262 13.89 20.40 20.55
C MET A 262 13.44 18.98 20.20
N VAL A 263 12.36 18.52 20.82
CA VAL A 263 11.88 17.13 20.74
C VAL A 263 10.45 17.10 20.19
N ALA A 264 10.16 16.13 19.33
CA ALA A 264 8.79 15.73 19.02
C ALA A 264 8.13 15.06 20.24
N MET A 265 7.70 15.86 21.21
CA MET A 265 7.38 15.42 22.56
C MET A 265 5.89 15.08 22.74
N PRO A 266 5.54 13.84 23.13
CA PRO A 266 4.21 13.48 23.59
C PRO A 266 3.72 14.34 24.76
N ARG A 267 2.46 14.78 24.68
CA ARG A 267 1.80 15.62 25.68
C ARG A 267 0.47 15.02 26.11
N THR A 268 0.00 15.43 27.28
CA THR A 268 -1.37 15.16 27.71
C THR A 268 -2.32 16.26 27.22
N TRP A 269 -3.60 15.93 27.09
CA TRP A 269 -4.63 16.93 26.74
C TRP A 269 -4.75 18.07 27.77
N ARG A 270 -4.46 17.79 29.04
CA ARG A 270 -4.41 18.82 30.09
C ARG A 270 -3.31 19.84 29.83
N GLU A 271 -2.16 19.40 29.36
CA GLU A 271 -1.07 20.31 28.99
C GLU A 271 -1.38 21.11 27.74
N LEU A 272 -2.03 20.51 26.74
CA LEU A 272 -2.48 21.23 25.54
C LEU A 272 -3.53 22.31 25.86
N ALA A 273 -4.29 22.14 26.94
CA ALA A 273 -5.26 23.13 27.40
C ALA A 273 -4.64 24.18 28.35
N SER A 274 -3.37 24.02 28.74
CA SER A 274 -2.71 24.94 29.66
C SER A 274 -2.16 26.15 28.92
N PRO A 275 -2.31 27.37 29.47
CA PRO A 275 -1.73 28.57 28.86
C PRO A 275 -0.19 28.50 28.85
N GLY A 276 0.44 29.10 27.84
CA GLY A 276 1.90 29.08 27.69
C GLY A 276 2.43 27.74 27.19
N LEU A 277 1.65 27.04 26.35
CA LEU A 277 2.11 25.81 25.72
C LEU A 277 3.37 26.10 24.89
N ALA A 278 4.44 25.38 25.19
CA ALA A 278 5.71 25.50 24.49
C ALA A 278 6.17 24.14 23.96
N GLN A 279 6.97 24.22 22.90
CA GLN A 279 7.80 23.10 22.44
C GLN A 279 8.81 22.72 23.55
N VAL A 280 9.27 21.47 23.54
CA VAL A 280 10.04 20.88 24.65
C VAL A 280 11.45 20.55 24.19
N ASP A 281 12.46 20.95 24.97
CA ASP A 281 13.85 20.55 24.73
C ASP A 281 14.17 19.15 25.29
N TYR A 282 15.31 18.59 24.89
CA TYR A 282 15.70 17.22 25.29
C TYR A 282 15.86 17.00 26.80
N LYS A 283 16.33 18.00 27.56
CA LYS A 283 16.49 17.87 29.03
C LYS A 283 15.13 17.85 29.70
N GLN A 284 14.24 18.74 29.28
CA GLN A 284 12.86 18.76 29.73
C GLN A 284 12.13 17.46 29.35
N ALA A 285 12.37 16.92 28.16
CA ALA A 285 11.81 15.64 27.73
C ALA A 285 12.25 14.48 28.63
N MET A 286 13.55 14.39 28.96
CA MET A 286 14.07 13.37 29.90
C MET A 286 13.39 13.49 31.27
N HIS A 287 13.31 14.70 31.82
CA HIS A 287 12.61 14.95 33.09
C HIS A 287 11.14 14.53 33.06
N ARG A 288 10.45 14.78 31.94
CA ARG A 288 9.03 14.42 31.76
C ARG A 288 8.84 12.92 31.71
N VAL A 289 9.64 12.20 30.94
CA VAL A 289 9.55 10.74 30.85
C VAL A 289 9.92 10.07 32.18
N GLN A 290 10.94 10.57 32.87
CA GLN A 290 11.31 10.08 34.20
C GLN A 290 10.15 10.19 35.20
N ARG A 291 9.39 11.30 35.12
CA ARG A 291 8.29 11.58 36.04
C ARG A 291 7.00 10.85 35.69
N SER A 292 6.68 10.74 34.40
CA SER A 292 5.32 10.42 33.95
C SER A 292 5.24 9.26 32.96
N GLY A 293 6.37 8.64 32.60
CA GLY A 293 6.41 7.56 31.61
C GLY A 293 6.09 8.04 30.19
N ASP A 294 5.47 7.18 29.38
CA ASP A 294 5.08 7.45 27.99
C ASP A 294 3.60 7.87 27.86
N PRO A 295 3.29 9.16 27.59
CA PRO A 295 1.92 9.59 27.33
C PRO A 295 1.30 8.98 26.05
N LEU A 296 2.12 8.43 25.14
CA LEU A 296 1.66 7.71 23.95
C LEU A 296 1.48 6.20 24.18
N ALA A 297 1.63 5.68 25.40
CA ALA A 297 1.51 4.24 25.66
C ALA A 297 0.18 3.65 25.16
N GLY A 298 -0.93 4.40 25.28
CA GLY A 298 -2.25 3.99 24.77
C GLY A 298 -2.27 3.77 23.25
N LEU A 299 -1.39 4.44 22.49
CA LEU A 299 -1.21 4.18 21.07
C LEU A 299 -0.67 2.76 20.85
N LEU A 300 0.19 2.24 21.72
CA LEU A 300 0.81 0.91 21.63
C LEU A 300 -0.04 -0.19 22.25
N GLU A 301 -0.81 0.10 23.30
CA GLU A 301 -1.70 -0.86 23.97
C GLU A 301 -2.82 -1.34 23.06
N ALA A 302 -3.36 -0.44 22.23
CA ALA A 302 -4.28 -0.78 21.14
C ALA A 302 -3.69 -1.86 20.19
N HIS A 303 -2.36 -1.98 20.11
CA HIS A 303 -1.63 -3.00 19.33
C HIS A 303 -1.18 -4.21 20.16
N SER A 304 -0.96 -4.03 21.47
CA SER A 304 -0.28 -5.00 22.36
C SER A 304 -1.23 -5.97 23.04
N GLY A 305 -2.53 -5.66 23.13
CA GLY A 305 -3.58 -6.63 23.41
C GLY A 305 -3.64 -7.80 22.42
N ARG A 306 -2.80 -7.79 21.36
CA ARG A 306 -2.67 -8.84 20.33
C ARG A 306 -1.27 -9.48 20.26
N ARG A 307 -0.34 -9.21 21.19
CA ARG A 307 1.07 -9.69 21.13
C ARG A 307 1.38 -10.94 21.97
N ALA A 308 0.43 -11.52 22.71
CA ALA A 308 0.68 -12.66 23.60
C ALA A 308 0.51 -14.07 22.96
N THR A 309 0.33 -14.20 21.65
CA THR A 309 0.06 -15.50 21.00
C THR A 309 1.12 -15.98 20.01
N ASP A 310 2.35 -15.46 20.09
CA ASP A 310 3.47 -15.91 19.26
C ASP A 310 4.40 -16.91 19.99
N ALA A 311 3.84 -17.78 20.84
CA ALA A 311 4.51 -18.98 21.35
C ALA A 311 3.49 -20.10 21.64
N GLY A 312 3.60 -21.22 20.91
CA GLY A 312 2.89 -22.46 21.21
C GLY A 312 1.83 -22.85 20.18
N GLY A 313 2.23 -23.69 19.21
CA GLY A 313 1.28 -24.41 18.36
C GLY A 313 0.46 -25.43 19.15
N ALA A 314 -0.72 -25.73 18.63
CA ALA A 314 -1.75 -26.65 19.16
C ALA A 314 -2.83 -26.03 20.08
N ALA A 315 -3.56 -25.00 19.60
CA ALA A 315 -4.87 -24.61 20.16
C ALA A 315 -5.79 -23.93 19.11
N ASP A 316 -5.61 -24.26 17.84
CA ASP A 316 -5.96 -23.39 16.69
C ASP A 316 -7.43 -23.47 16.21
N ARG A 317 -8.40 -23.64 17.13
CA ARG A 317 -9.83 -23.46 16.79
C ARG A 317 -10.69 -22.78 17.86
N ALA A 318 -10.19 -22.57 19.08
CA ALA A 318 -10.98 -21.96 20.16
C ALA A 318 -10.65 -20.47 20.40
N GLY A 319 -9.59 -19.94 19.76
CA GLY A 319 -9.10 -18.56 19.98
C GLY A 319 -9.59 -17.50 19.00
N ALA A 320 -10.30 -17.88 17.93
CA ALA A 320 -10.83 -16.93 16.94
C ALA A 320 -12.02 -16.13 17.50
N ASP A 321 -12.90 -16.77 18.29
CA ASP A 321 -14.14 -16.16 18.79
C ASP A 321 -13.92 -15.15 19.92
N ALA A 322 -12.86 -15.32 20.73
CA ALA A 322 -12.54 -14.39 21.81
C ALA A 322 -12.07 -13.00 21.31
N GLY A 323 -11.58 -12.93 20.06
CA GLY A 323 -11.14 -11.67 19.43
C GLY A 323 -12.30 -10.82 18.89
N ALA A 324 -13.34 -11.47 18.35
CA ALA A 324 -14.52 -10.80 17.80
C ALA A 324 -15.39 -10.17 18.90
N LEU A 325 -15.48 -10.83 20.06
CA LEU A 325 -16.26 -10.37 21.22
C LEU A 325 -15.53 -9.36 22.12
N ALA A 326 -14.29 -8.99 21.81
CA ALA A 326 -13.48 -8.12 22.68
C ALA A 326 -14.12 -6.74 22.93
N VAL A 327 -14.76 -6.16 21.90
CA VAL A 327 -15.48 -4.88 22.05
C VAL A 327 -16.73 -5.04 22.90
N TYR A 328 -17.45 -6.15 22.74
CA TYR A 328 -18.63 -6.47 23.53
C TYR A 328 -18.25 -6.64 25.01
N LEU A 329 -17.32 -7.55 25.32
CA LEU A 329 -16.86 -7.84 26.68
C LEU A 329 -16.24 -6.61 27.35
N GLY A 330 -15.48 -5.78 26.62
CA GLY A 330 -14.84 -4.58 27.16
C GLY A 330 -15.81 -3.44 27.52
N LYS A 331 -17.04 -3.47 27.01
CA LYS A 331 -18.09 -2.49 27.33
C LYS A 331 -18.96 -2.89 28.52
N ARG A 332 -18.83 -4.13 29.00
CA ARG A 332 -19.68 -4.69 30.07
C ARG A 332 -18.85 -4.99 31.30
N ASP A 333 -19.42 -4.70 32.46
CA ASP A 333 -18.92 -5.18 33.74
C ASP A 333 -19.80 -6.33 34.19
N ALA A 334 -19.24 -7.55 34.23
CA ALA A 334 -19.96 -8.77 34.60
C ALA A 334 -20.60 -8.71 36.00
N SER A 335 -20.16 -7.80 36.87
CA SER A 335 -20.75 -7.59 38.20
C SER A 335 -21.96 -6.63 38.20
N ARG A 336 -22.22 -5.95 37.09
CA ARG A 336 -23.18 -4.84 36.99
C ARG A 336 -24.22 -5.00 35.89
N THR A 337 -23.96 -5.82 34.87
CA THR A 337 -24.94 -6.12 33.81
C THR A 337 -25.45 -7.57 33.90
N PRO A 338 -26.75 -7.82 33.67
CA PRO A 338 -27.29 -9.17 33.50
C PRO A 338 -27.00 -9.76 32.11
N GLU A 339 -26.36 -9.01 31.21
CA GLU A 339 -26.00 -9.47 29.87
C GLU A 339 -25.02 -10.67 29.89
N PRO A 340 -25.12 -11.60 28.93
CA PRO A 340 -24.25 -12.78 28.85
C PRO A 340 -22.75 -12.45 28.75
N MET A 341 -21.96 -12.99 29.67
CA MET A 341 -20.50 -12.89 29.67
C MET A 341 -19.90 -14.29 29.43
N PRO A 342 -19.70 -14.70 28.17
CA PRO A 342 -19.16 -16.03 27.88
C PRO A 342 -17.77 -16.20 28.50
N THR A 343 -17.60 -17.29 29.26
CA THR A 343 -16.34 -17.65 29.93
C THR A 343 -15.73 -18.95 29.38
N GLY A 344 -16.33 -19.53 28.33
CA GLY A 344 -15.92 -20.80 27.71
C GLY A 344 -16.02 -20.78 26.17
N ALA A 345 -15.57 -21.86 25.53
CA ALA A 345 -15.66 -22.02 24.07
C ALA A 345 -17.14 -22.09 23.62
N PRO A 346 -17.50 -21.47 22.48
CA PRO A 346 -18.89 -21.36 22.06
C PRO A 346 -19.54 -22.72 21.83
N SER A 347 -20.85 -22.76 22.06
CA SER A 347 -21.70 -23.87 21.68
C SER A 347 -21.62 -24.08 20.18
N ALA A 348 -21.44 -25.32 19.70
CA ALA A 348 -21.45 -25.61 18.27
C ALA A 348 -22.82 -25.25 17.69
N SER A 349 -22.86 -24.21 16.86
CA SER A 349 -24.02 -23.77 16.09
C SER A 349 -23.78 -24.03 14.60
N ASP A 350 -24.85 -24.06 13.82
CA ASP A 350 -24.80 -24.33 12.37
C ASP A 350 -24.52 -23.07 11.54
N GLY A 351 -24.27 -21.91 12.16
CA GLY A 351 -23.96 -20.66 11.48
C GLY A 351 -25.18 -19.94 10.89
N SER A 352 -26.40 -20.37 11.23
CA SER A 352 -27.61 -19.95 10.50
C SER A 352 -28.65 -19.21 11.35
N SER A 353 -28.41 -18.95 12.64
CA SER A 353 -29.41 -18.31 13.49
C SER A 353 -29.49 -16.79 13.29
N PHE A 354 -30.67 -16.21 13.55
CA PHE A 354 -30.83 -14.77 13.68
C PHE A 354 -31.70 -14.44 14.89
N VAL A 355 -31.51 -13.23 15.42
CA VAL A 355 -32.42 -12.64 16.40
C VAL A 355 -32.67 -11.17 16.06
N ILE A 356 -33.88 -10.71 16.32
CA ILE A 356 -34.25 -9.31 16.32
C ILE A 356 -34.77 -8.98 17.72
N GLN A 357 -34.09 -8.10 18.43
CA GLN A 357 -34.49 -7.68 19.78
C GLN A 357 -35.10 -6.28 19.74
N GLU A 358 -36.20 -6.09 20.46
CA GLU A 358 -36.74 -4.77 20.79
C GLU A 358 -36.01 -4.21 22.00
N HIS A 359 -35.44 -3.00 21.86
CA HIS A 359 -34.61 -2.38 22.88
C HIS A 359 -35.12 -0.99 23.26
N HIS A 360 -35.72 -0.90 24.45
CA HIS A 360 -36.21 0.34 25.07
C HIS A 360 -35.09 1.01 25.87
N ALA A 361 -34.09 1.51 25.15
CA ALA A 361 -33.08 2.40 25.74
C ALA A 361 -33.64 3.83 25.88
N ARG A 362 -32.78 4.87 25.82
CA ARG A 362 -33.26 6.27 25.77
C ARG A 362 -34.29 6.52 24.65
N ASN A 363 -34.19 5.77 23.55
CA ASN A 363 -35.17 5.70 22.47
C ASN A 363 -35.38 4.24 22.09
N LEU A 364 -36.61 3.90 21.71
CA LEU A 364 -36.95 2.59 21.17
C LEU A 364 -36.21 2.34 19.84
N HIS A 365 -35.53 1.21 19.74
CA HIS A 365 -34.95 0.72 18.50
C HIS A 365 -35.00 -0.82 18.46
N PHE A 366 -34.74 -1.39 17.29
CA PHE A 366 -34.67 -2.83 17.10
C PHE A 366 -33.25 -3.24 16.75
N ASP A 367 -32.66 -4.19 17.48
CA ASP A 367 -31.35 -4.73 17.20
C ASP A 367 -31.49 -5.96 16.30
N PHE A 368 -31.09 -5.82 15.03
CA PHE A 368 -31.09 -6.87 14.02
C PHE A 368 -29.75 -7.59 14.03
N ARG A 369 -29.74 -8.90 14.26
CA ARG A 369 -28.51 -9.68 14.46
C ARG A 369 -28.54 -10.97 13.65
N LEU A 370 -27.43 -11.24 12.96
CA LEU A 370 -27.21 -12.48 12.22
C LEU A 370 -26.02 -13.21 12.84
N GLU A 371 -26.15 -14.50 13.07
CA GLU A 371 -25.01 -15.34 13.41
C GLU A 371 -24.06 -15.44 12.22
N HIS A 372 -22.81 -15.01 12.37
CA HIS A 372 -21.80 -15.08 11.32
C HIS A 372 -20.41 -15.20 11.94
N ASP A 373 -19.60 -16.13 11.43
CA ASP A 373 -18.23 -16.39 11.91
C ASP A 373 -18.13 -16.54 13.44
N GLY A 374 -19.09 -17.26 14.06
CA GLY A 374 -19.06 -17.58 15.49
C GLY A 374 -19.57 -16.48 16.44
N VAL A 375 -20.07 -15.36 15.89
CA VAL A 375 -20.63 -14.24 16.66
C VAL A 375 -21.93 -13.71 16.06
N LEU A 376 -22.67 -12.88 16.80
CA LEU A 376 -23.83 -12.15 16.32
C LEU A 376 -23.42 -10.80 15.72
N ALA A 377 -23.31 -10.78 14.41
CA ALA A 377 -23.12 -9.59 13.61
C ALA A 377 -24.36 -8.68 13.70
N SER A 378 -24.20 -7.47 14.24
CA SER A 378 -25.33 -6.70 14.81
C SER A 378 -25.54 -5.30 14.20
N TRP A 379 -26.80 -4.91 14.01
CA TRP A 379 -27.21 -3.58 13.55
C TRP A 379 -28.39 -3.04 14.36
N ALA A 380 -28.26 -1.83 14.90
CA ALA A 380 -29.39 -1.12 15.48
C ALA A 380 -30.25 -0.48 14.38
N LEU A 381 -31.57 -0.63 14.47
CA LEU A 381 -32.58 -0.10 13.56
C LEU A 381 -33.44 0.94 14.31
N PRO A 382 -33.07 2.24 14.30
CA PRO A 382 -33.80 3.28 15.05
C PRO A 382 -35.23 3.51 14.58
N ARG A 383 -35.55 3.09 13.36
CA ARG A 383 -36.90 3.17 12.78
C ARG A 383 -37.55 1.79 12.63
N GLY A 384 -37.03 0.78 13.32
CA GLY A 384 -37.50 -0.60 13.32
C GLY A 384 -37.32 -1.37 12.00
N VAL A 385 -37.72 -2.63 12.01
CA VAL A 385 -37.59 -3.55 10.87
C VAL A 385 -38.48 -3.11 9.70
N PRO A 386 -37.96 -2.97 8.46
CA PRO A 386 -38.76 -2.57 7.31
C PRO A 386 -39.90 -3.55 7.03
N THR A 387 -41.12 -3.02 6.93
CA THR A 387 -42.34 -3.76 6.56
C THR A 387 -42.85 -3.41 5.16
N ASP A 388 -42.29 -2.37 4.54
CA ASP A 388 -42.67 -1.88 3.21
C ASP A 388 -41.44 -1.95 2.28
N PRO A 389 -41.48 -2.74 1.19
CA PRO A 389 -40.37 -2.87 0.26
C PRO A 389 -40.09 -1.60 -0.56
N ALA A 390 -40.96 -0.59 -0.52
CA ALA A 390 -40.71 0.68 -1.21
C ALA A 390 -39.82 1.64 -0.41
N ARG A 391 -39.51 1.33 0.86
CA ARG A 391 -38.85 2.27 1.79
C ARG A 391 -37.64 1.62 2.47
N ASN A 392 -36.47 2.21 2.25
CA ASN A 392 -35.27 1.84 2.99
C ASN A 392 -35.32 2.44 4.39
N ARG A 393 -34.80 1.72 5.40
CA ARG A 393 -34.63 2.25 6.75
C ARG A 393 -33.15 2.26 7.12
N LEU A 394 -32.79 3.19 8.00
CA LEU A 394 -31.44 3.28 8.54
C LEU A 394 -31.12 2.05 9.41
N ALA A 395 -29.95 1.49 9.19
CA ALA A 395 -29.30 0.48 10.00
C ALA A 395 -27.93 0.98 10.44
N VAL A 396 -27.59 0.81 11.71
CA VAL A 396 -26.33 1.28 12.30
C VAL A 396 -25.57 0.08 12.80
N ARG A 397 -24.41 -0.23 12.20
CA ARG A 397 -23.58 -1.36 12.62
C ARG A 397 -23.09 -1.15 14.07
N THR A 398 -23.38 -2.10 14.95
CA THR A 398 -22.89 -2.16 16.33
C THR A 398 -21.79 -3.21 16.47
N GLU A 399 -21.20 -3.34 17.66
CA GLU A 399 -20.25 -4.42 17.94
C GLU A 399 -20.87 -5.81 17.76
N ASP A 400 -20.04 -6.81 17.50
CA ASP A 400 -20.51 -8.19 17.44
C ASP A 400 -20.83 -8.69 18.86
N HIS A 401 -21.90 -9.46 19.00
CA HIS A 401 -22.38 -9.96 20.30
C HIS A 401 -22.13 -11.47 20.42
N PRO A 402 -22.03 -12.01 21.64
CA PRO A 402 -21.87 -13.45 21.82
C PRO A 402 -23.13 -14.19 21.39
N LEU A 403 -22.99 -15.45 20.96
CA LEU A 403 -24.13 -16.25 20.50
C LEU A 403 -25.19 -16.42 21.60
N GLU A 404 -24.76 -16.50 22.87
CA GLU A 404 -25.65 -16.56 24.03
C GLU A 404 -26.52 -15.30 24.17
N TYR A 405 -26.09 -14.16 23.58
CA TYR A 405 -26.90 -12.93 23.56
C TYR A 405 -28.17 -13.08 22.73
N ALA A 406 -28.23 -14.05 21.81
CA ALA A 406 -29.44 -14.29 21.03
C ALA A 406 -30.64 -14.64 21.90
N ALA A 407 -30.42 -15.29 23.05
CA ALA A 407 -31.47 -15.69 23.98
C ALA A 407 -31.70 -14.68 25.12
N PHE A 408 -31.02 -13.53 25.11
CA PHE A 408 -31.10 -12.56 26.20
C PHE A 408 -32.37 -11.72 26.12
N GLU A 409 -33.13 -11.71 27.22
CA GLU A 409 -34.21 -10.76 27.52
C GLU A 409 -34.05 -10.27 28.97
N GLY A 410 -34.24 -8.97 29.22
CA GLY A 410 -34.08 -8.41 30.55
C GLY A 410 -33.89 -6.90 30.59
N GLU A 411 -33.68 -6.38 31.79
CA GLU A 411 -33.44 -4.95 32.05
C GLU A 411 -31.94 -4.69 32.28
N ILE A 412 -31.32 -3.90 31.41
CA ILE A 412 -29.92 -3.47 31.54
C ILE A 412 -29.90 -2.23 32.46
N PRO A 413 -29.20 -2.27 33.62
CA PRO A 413 -29.28 -1.21 34.62
C PRO A 413 -28.87 0.18 34.13
N ALA A 414 -29.49 1.21 34.71
CA ALA A 414 -29.17 2.60 34.40
C ALA A 414 -27.68 2.92 34.63
N GLY A 415 -27.04 3.54 33.63
CA GLY A 415 -25.62 3.88 33.67
C GLY A 415 -24.70 2.84 33.00
N GLU A 416 -25.22 1.65 32.70
CA GLU A 416 -24.52 0.65 31.88
C GLU A 416 -24.68 0.95 30.38
N TYR A 417 -23.77 0.40 29.57
CA TYR A 417 -23.83 0.53 28.13
C TYR A 417 -25.05 -0.21 27.58
N GLY A 418 -25.94 0.51 26.89
CA GLY A 418 -27.21 -0.07 26.45
C GLY A 418 -28.27 -0.14 27.54
N ALA A 419 -28.20 0.68 28.60
CA ALA A 419 -29.25 0.74 29.61
C ALA A 419 -30.66 0.88 29.01
N GLY A 420 -31.57 -0.01 29.43
CA GLY A 420 -32.91 -0.16 28.85
C GLY A 420 -33.45 -1.59 28.99
N SER A 421 -34.72 -1.80 28.65
CA SER A 421 -35.28 -3.15 28.59
C SER A 421 -35.10 -3.76 27.19
N VAL A 422 -34.66 -5.00 27.14
CA VAL A 422 -34.44 -5.80 25.92
C VAL A 422 -35.42 -6.98 25.94
N SER A 423 -36.18 -7.16 24.87
CA SER A 423 -37.06 -8.32 24.65
C SER A 423 -36.90 -8.84 23.22
N ILE A 424 -37.11 -10.13 22.98
CA ILE A 424 -37.00 -10.70 21.64
C ILE A 424 -38.26 -10.37 20.84
N TRP A 425 -38.09 -9.72 19.70
CA TRP A 425 -39.16 -9.35 18.78
C TRP A 425 -39.43 -10.42 17.73
N ASP A 426 -38.36 -11.05 17.22
CA ASP A 426 -38.44 -12.27 16.39
C ASP A 426 -37.08 -12.99 16.42
N GLN A 427 -37.09 -14.29 16.16
CA GLN A 427 -35.90 -15.12 16.07
C GLN A 427 -36.14 -16.30 15.13
N GLY A 428 -35.08 -16.97 14.70
CA GLY A 428 -35.19 -18.15 13.86
C GLY A 428 -33.89 -18.45 13.13
N HIS A 429 -34.00 -19.02 11.93
CA HIS A 429 -32.85 -19.27 11.07
C HIS A 429 -32.89 -18.36 9.83
N TYR A 430 -31.74 -18.18 9.18
CA TYR A 430 -31.63 -17.42 7.95
C TYR A 430 -30.81 -18.16 6.89
N ASP A 431 -31.20 -18.00 5.63
CA ASP A 431 -30.39 -18.43 4.49
C ASP A 431 -29.51 -17.26 4.04
N LEU A 432 -28.19 -17.44 4.09
CA LEU A 432 -27.24 -16.44 3.61
C LEU A 432 -27.18 -16.44 2.08
N GLU A 433 -27.59 -15.34 1.44
CA GLU A 433 -27.43 -15.20 -0.02
C GLU A 433 -26.12 -14.50 -0.39
N LYS A 434 -25.71 -13.51 0.41
CA LYS A 434 -24.53 -12.69 0.11
C LYS A 434 -23.99 -12.05 1.39
N TRP A 435 -22.67 -12.16 1.61
CA TRP A 435 -21.96 -11.43 2.65
C TRP A 435 -20.72 -10.76 2.04
N ARG A 436 -20.66 -9.43 2.09
CA ARG A 436 -19.55 -8.58 1.68
C ARG A 436 -19.44 -7.41 2.66
N ASP A 437 -18.27 -6.78 2.73
CA ASP A 437 -18.00 -5.68 3.66
C ASP A 437 -18.94 -4.46 3.49
N ASP A 438 -19.55 -4.31 2.30
CA ASP A 438 -20.46 -3.24 1.93
C ASP A 438 -21.92 -3.71 1.70
N GLU A 439 -22.20 -5.01 1.74
CA GLU A 439 -23.54 -5.53 1.45
C GLU A 439 -23.77 -6.93 2.06
N VAL A 440 -24.89 -7.08 2.78
CA VAL A 440 -25.35 -8.36 3.33
C VAL A 440 -26.79 -8.63 2.85
N ILE A 441 -27.05 -9.80 2.27
CA ILE A 441 -28.38 -10.23 1.84
C ILE A 441 -28.71 -11.57 2.48
N ALA A 442 -29.81 -11.63 3.20
CA ALA A 442 -30.26 -12.81 3.93
C ALA A 442 -31.78 -12.99 3.82
N VAL A 443 -32.23 -14.24 3.76
CA VAL A 443 -33.64 -14.63 3.88
C VAL A 443 -33.88 -15.13 5.30
N LEU A 444 -34.66 -14.40 6.08
CA LEU A 444 -34.96 -14.74 7.48
C LEU A 444 -36.25 -15.53 7.56
N HIS A 445 -36.23 -16.62 8.33
CA HIS A 445 -37.36 -17.49 8.62
C HIS A 445 -37.73 -17.34 10.10
N GLY A 446 -38.57 -16.33 10.39
CA GLY A 446 -39.02 -16.05 11.76
C GLY A 446 -40.02 -17.07 12.29
N GLU A 447 -40.15 -17.11 13.61
CA GLU A 447 -41.03 -18.03 14.32
C GLU A 447 -42.52 -17.71 14.10
N ALA A 448 -43.37 -18.72 14.30
CA ALA A 448 -44.81 -18.57 14.20
C ALA A 448 -45.33 -17.65 15.32
N GLY A 449 -45.75 -16.43 14.97
CA GLY A 449 -46.18 -15.40 15.92
C GLY A 449 -45.12 -14.33 16.23
N GLY A 450 -43.90 -14.47 15.68
CA GLY A 450 -42.85 -13.46 15.74
C GLY A 450 -43.10 -12.24 14.84
N GLY A 451 -42.36 -11.16 15.10
CA GLY A 451 -42.57 -9.86 14.49
C GLY A 451 -42.47 -9.77 12.96
N LEU A 452 -41.75 -10.68 12.28
CA LEU A 452 -41.64 -10.72 10.82
C LEU A 452 -42.91 -11.23 10.13
N GLY A 453 -43.72 -12.05 10.83
CA GLY A 453 -44.91 -12.68 10.27
C GLY A 453 -44.59 -13.64 9.09
N GLY A 454 -43.53 -14.44 9.24
CA GLY A 454 -43.07 -15.45 8.28
C GLY A 454 -41.78 -15.09 7.53
N THR A 455 -41.49 -15.79 6.43
CA THR A 455 -40.22 -15.61 5.69
C THR A 455 -40.12 -14.23 5.01
N ARG A 456 -39.01 -13.54 5.25
CA ARG A 456 -38.72 -12.20 4.71
C ARG A 456 -37.28 -12.11 4.22
N ARG A 457 -37.06 -11.43 3.09
CA ARG A 457 -35.73 -11.25 2.50
C ARG A 457 -35.24 -9.83 2.74
N PHE A 458 -34.09 -9.66 3.37
CA PHE A 458 -33.53 -8.35 3.70
C PHE A 458 -32.18 -8.14 3.01
N ALA A 459 -31.93 -6.91 2.57
CA ALA A 459 -30.62 -6.43 2.14
C ALA A 459 -30.16 -5.29 3.05
N LEU A 460 -29.00 -5.45 3.66
CA LEU A 460 -28.24 -4.42 4.37
C LEU A 460 -27.17 -3.90 3.41
N ILE A 461 -27.26 -2.64 3.00
CA ILE A 461 -26.38 -2.04 2.00
C ILE A 461 -25.69 -0.83 2.63
N ARG A 462 -24.36 -0.79 2.55
CA ARG A 462 -23.57 0.35 2.98
C ARG A 462 -23.62 1.43 1.91
N THR A 463 -24.27 2.56 2.20
CA THR A 463 -24.39 3.64 1.22
C THR A 463 -23.11 4.48 1.14
N ALA A 464 -22.61 4.73 -0.07
CA ALA A 464 -21.59 5.75 -0.32
C ALA A 464 -22.28 7.12 -0.44
N GLY A 465 -22.31 7.90 0.63
CA GLY A 465 -22.99 9.20 0.70
C GLY A 465 -22.03 10.39 0.64
N SER A 466 -22.36 11.37 -0.21
CA SER A 466 -21.79 12.71 -0.26
C SER A 466 -22.22 13.53 0.97
N GLY A 467 -21.32 13.76 1.92
CA GLY A 467 -21.52 14.68 3.06
C GLY A 467 -21.55 14.03 4.44
N ARG A 468 -21.23 14.85 5.46
CA ARG A 468 -20.90 14.50 6.85
C ARG A 468 -21.63 13.30 7.47
N GLY A 469 -20.81 12.33 7.87
CA GLY A 469 -21.02 11.49 9.04
C GLY A 469 -22.14 10.48 8.89
N ASP A 470 -21.84 9.33 8.29
CA ASP A 470 -22.62 8.16 8.62
C ASP A 470 -21.92 6.86 8.21
N ARG A 471 -21.79 5.95 9.17
CA ARG A 471 -21.64 4.51 8.90
C ARG A 471 -23.02 3.95 8.53
N SER A 472 -23.78 4.66 7.69
CA SER A 472 -25.17 4.32 7.44
C SER A 472 -25.23 3.13 6.52
N TRP A 473 -25.65 2.03 7.13
CA TRP A 473 -26.24 0.95 6.40
C TRP A 473 -27.70 1.30 6.17
N LEU A 474 -28.22 0.91 5.02
CA LEU A 474 -29.65 0.89 4.79
C LEU A 474 -30.10 -0.56 4.83
N ILE A 475 -31.15 -0.85 5.59
CA ILE A 475 -31.86 -2.11 5.50
C ILE A 475 -33.07 -1.93 4.58
N HIS A 476 -33.20 -2.85 3.63
CA HIS A 476 -34.25 -2.87 2.62
C HIS A 476 -34.96 -4.22 2.65
N LEU A 477 -36.30 -4.20 2.78
CA LEU A 477 -37.13 -5.39 2.63
C LEU A 477 -37.29 -5.69 1.13
N MET A 478 -36.76 -6.82 0.68
CA MET A 478 -36.85 -7.27 -0.70
C MET A 478 -38.10 -8.13 -0.90
N LYS A 479 -38.61 -8.17 -2.14
CA LYS A 479 -39.65 -9.13 -2.52
C LYS A 479 -39.10 -10.55 -2.34
N THR A 480 -39.78 -11.36 -1.52
CA THR A 480 -39.43 -12.76 -1.30
C THR A 480 -39.59 -13.53 -2.60
N ARG A 481 -38.52 -14.14 -3.10
CA ARG A 481 -38.58 -15.11 -4.20
C ARG A 481 -39.00 -16.45 -3.61
N PRO A 482 -39.85 -17.28 -4.26
CA PRO A 482 -40.29 -18.54 -3.67
C PRO A 482 -39.08 -19.46 -3.45
N ALA A 483 -38.88 -19.93 -2.21
CA ALA A 483 -37.81 -20.87 -1.88
C ALA A 483 -38.10 -22.26 -2.46
N ARG A 484 -37.07 -22.94 -2.98
CA ARG A 484 -37.13 -24.35 -3.38
C ARG A 484 -36.87 -25.23 -2.13
N PRO A 485 -37.55 -26.37 -1.95
CA PRO A 485 -37.45 -27.13 -0.70
C PRO A 485 -36.06 -27.78 -0.55
N ALA A 486 -35.51 -27.72 0.65
CA ALA A 486 -34.29 -28.41 1.05
C ALA A 486 -34.53 -29.92 1.13
N GLY A 487 -33.73 -30.70 0.39
CA GLY A 487 -33.81 -32.16 0.33
C GLY A 487 -32.64 -32.84 1.02
N ALA A 488 -33.01 -33.59 2.07
CA ALA A 488 -32.32 -34.63 2.82
C ALA A 488 -31.09 -35.34 2.19
N VAL A 489 -30.18 -35.68 3.11
CA VAL A 489 -29.16 -36.74 3.04
C VAL A 489 -29.67 -37.99 2.32
N GLY A 490 -28.95 -38.45 1.28
CA GLY A 490 -29.30 -39.67 0.55
C GLY A 490 -28.19 -40.13 -0.40
N THR A 491 -27.61 -41.28 -0.08
CA THR A 491 -26.70 -42.11 -0.88
C THR A 491 -27.33 -42.60 -2.19
N GLY A 492 -26.58 -42.67 -3.30
CA GLY A 492 -26.98 -43.48 -4.46
C GLY A 492 -26.44 -43.01 -5.81
N ALA A 493 -25.96 -43.96 -6.62
CA ALA A 493 -25.25 -43.76 -7.88
C ALA A 493 -26.16 -43.62 -9.13
N ALA A 494 -25.54 -43.03 -10.17
CA ALA A 494 -25.74 -43.21 -11.62
C ALA A 494 -26.91 -42.55 -12.38
N ALA A 495 -26.49 -41.97 -13.53
CA ALA A 495 -27.20 -41.71 -14.80
C ALA A 495 -28.02 -40.41 -15.02
N GLY A 496 -27.30 -39.38 -15.51
CA GLY A 496 -27.56 -38.63 -16.75
C GLY A 496 -28.93 -38.00 -17.03
N THR A 497 -29.02 -36.67 -16.91
CA THR A 497 -29.30 -35.73 -18.02
C THR A 497 -29.14 -34.27 -17.57
N THR A 498 -28.81 -33.42 -18.54
CA THR A 498 -28.31 -32.04 -18.50
C THR A 498 -29.32 -30.96 -18.06
N ALA A 499 -28.92 -30.07 -17.14
CA ALA A 499 -28.89 -28.60 -17.29
C ALA A 499 -28.54 -27.89 -15.95
N ARG A 500 -27.54 -27.00 -16.00
CA ARG A 500 -26.95 -26.16 -14.93
C ARG A 500 -27.93 -25.06 -14.44
N THR A 501 -27.85 -24.50 -13.23
CA THR A 501 -26.84 -23.49 -12.83
C THR A 501 -26.89 -23.22 -11.32
N GLY A 502 -25.78 -23.51 -10.61
CA GLY A 502 -25.43 -22.86 -9.34
C GLY A 502 -24.59 -21.59 -9.59
N PRO A 503 -24.33 -20.75 -8.58
CA PRO A 503 -23.48 -19.55 -8.74
C PRO A 503 -22.08 -19.95 -9.24
N ARG A 504 -21.65 -19.38 -10.37
CA ARG A 504 -20.35 -19.67 -10.99
C ARG A 504 -19.20 -19.16 -10.10
N THR A 505 -18.17 -19.98 -9.91
CA THR A 505 -16.92 -19.58 -9.25
C THR A 505 -16.22 -18.48 -10.06
N ARG A 506 -15.95 -17.33 -9.43
CA ARG A 506 -15.07 -16.30 -10.02
C ARG A 506 -13.63 -16.56 -9.61
N TYR A 507 -12.75 -16.71 -10.59
CA TYR A 507 -11.31 -16.86 -10.43
C TYR A 507 -10.58 -15.52 -10.47
N GLY A 508 -9.46 -15.42 -9.75
CA GLY A 508 -8.49 -14.34 -9.89
C GLY A 508 -7.22 -14.82 -10.63
N PRO A 509 -6.56 -13.99 -11.45
CA PRO A 509 -5.40 -14.43 -12.20
C PRO A 509 -4.15 -14.65 -11.32
N MET A 510 -3.37 -15.69 -11.61
CA MET A 510 -2.11 -16.03 -10.94
C MET A 510 -0.98 -15.06 -11.32
N LEU A 511 -0.27 -14.49 -10.35
CA LEU A 511 0.76 -13.47 -10.58
C LEU A 511 2.15 -14.08 -10.73
N ALA A 512 2.82 -13.82 -11.86
CA ALA A 512 4.21 -14.24 -12.07
C ALA A 512 5.21 -13.43 -11.20
N THR A 513 6.24 -14.10 -10.70
CA THR A 513 7.35 -13.51 -9.94
C THR A 513 8.43 -12.96 -10.89
N PRO A 514 8.94 -11.73 -10.69
CA PRO A 514 10.09 -11.25 -11.47
C PRO A 514 11.36 -12.06 -11.18
N GLY A 515 12.13 -12.39 -12.22
CA GLY A 515 13.41 -13.10 -12.07
C GLY A 515 14.36 -12.90 -13.24
N SER A 516 15.48 -13.63 -13.21
CA SER A 516 16.47 -13.71 -14.28
C SER A 516 16.78 -15.16 -14.60
N ILE A 517 17.31 -15.44 -15.79
CA ILE A 517 17.69 -16.80 -16.20
C ILE A 517 18.67 -17.43 -15.20
N ALA A 518 19.65 -16.66 -14.72
CA ALA A 518 20.67 -17.13 -13.79
C ALA A 518 20.11 -17.51 -12.39
N ALA A 519 18.87 -17.12 -12.08
CA ALA A 519 18.22 -17.41 -10.81
C ALA A 519 17.13 -18.49 -10.93
N LEU A 520 16.96 -19.10 -12.11
CA LEU A 520 16.08 -20.26 -12.27
C LEU A 520 16.73 -21.48 -11.59
N PRO A 521 16.04 -22.16 -10.66
CA PRO A 521 16.51 -23.43 -10.10
C PRO A 521 16.77 -24.45 -11.20
N ALA A 522 17.95 -25.07 -11.15
CA ALA A 522 18.38 -26.05 -12.15
C ALA A 522 17.67 -27.40 -11.99
N GLU A 523 17.18 -27.72 -10.78
CA GLU A 523 16.41 -28.93 -10.49
C GLU A 523 14.96 -28.91 -11.00
N ASP A 524 14.42 -27.74 -11.35
CA ASP A 524 13.05 -27.59 -11.81
C ASP A 524 12.95 -27.77 -13.32
N ASP A 525 11.88 -28.44 -13.78
CA ASP A 525 11.57 -28.56 -15.21
C ASP A 525 10.72 -27.37 -15.68
N TRP A 526 11.25 -26.58 -16.62
CA TRP A 526 10.68 -25.31 -17.06
C TRP A 526 10.20 -25.36 -18.52
N SER A 527 9.01 -24.82 -18.76
CA SER A 527 8.52 -24.45 -20.08
C SER A 527 8.62 -22.94 -20.28
N TYR A 528 8.99 -22.48 -21.47
CA TYR A 528 9.15 -21.06 -21.77
C TYR A 528 8.07 -20.59 -22.73
N GLU A 529 7.38 -19.51 -22.36
CA GLU A 529 6.44 -18.82 -23.23
C GLU A 529 6.91 -17.38 -23.47
N MET A 530 6.54 -16.82 -24.63
CA MET A 530 6.81 -15.41 -24.91
C MET A 530 5.99 -14.53 -23.98
N LYS A 531 6.61 -13.47 -23.46
CA LYS A 531 5.92 -12.46 -22.68
C LYS A 531 5.34 -11.41 -23.62
N TRP A 532 4.03 -11.43 -23.74
CA TRP A 532 3.27 -10.45 -24.51
C TRP A 532 3.16 -9.13 -23.76
N ASP A 533 3.02 -8.03 -24.52
CA ASP A 533 2.83 -6.68 -24.00
C ASP A 533 1.40 -6.24 -24.30
N GLY A 534 0.51 -6.38 -23.31
CA GLY A 534 -0.93 -6.22 -23.48
C GLY A 534 -1.68 -6.05 -22.16
N ILE A 535 -2.99 -6.32 -22.20
CA ILE A 535 -3.87 -6.27 -21.02
C ILE A 535 -4.27 -7.69 -20.65
N ARG A 536 -3.80 -8.17 -19.49
CA ARG A 536 -4.24 -9.45 -18.95
C ARG A 536 -5.74 -9.48 -18.66
N ALA A 537 -6.43 -10.49 -19.18
CA ALA A 537 -7.86 -10.70 -19.00
C ALA A 537 -8.22 -12.19 -18.79
N LEU A 538 -9.19 -12.44 -17.91
CA LEU A 538 -9.87 -13.72 -17.77
C LEU A 538 -11.13 -13.72 -18.65
N ALA A 539 -11.24 -14.69 -19.55
CA ALA A 539 -12.39 -14.86 -20.42
C ALA A 539 -13.30 -15.98 -19.90
N TYR A 540 -14.55 -15.65 -19.56
CA TYR A 540 -15.58 -16.59 -19.11
C TYR A 540 -16.53 -16.84 -20.27
N LEU A 541 -16.68 -18.11 -20.66
CA LEU A 541 -17.59 -18.54 -21.72
C LEU A 541 -18.73 -19.39 -21.14
N ALA A 542 -19.94 -19.21 -21.65
CA ALA A 542 -21.08 -20.11 -21.45
C ALA A 542 -21.92 -20.20 -22.73
N ALA A 543 -22.14 -21.42 -23.21
CA ALA A 543 -22.96 -21.68 -24.40
C ALA A 543 -24.46 -21.38 -24.18
N ASP A 544 -24.93 -21.42 -22.93
CA ASP A 544 -26.37 -21.38 -22.59
C ASP A 544 -26.87 -20.00 -22.13
N ASP A 545 -26.05 -18.95 -22.21
CA ASP A 545 -26.44 -17.58 -21.80
C ASP A 545 -27.01 -16.79 -23.00
N PRO A 546 -28.32 -16.49 -23.03
CA PRO A 546 -28.97 -15.82 -24.16
C PRO A 546 -28.64 -14.32 -24.27
N ASP A 547 -28.11 -13.68 -23.22
CA ASP A 547 -27.84 -12.23 -23.20
C ASP A 547 -26.35 -11.88 -23.36
N GLN A 548 -25.42 -12.75 -22.92
CA GLN A 548 -23.99 -12.58 -23.21
C GLN A 548 -23.19 -13.87 -22.96
N ALA A 549 -22.88 -14.61 -24.02
CA ALA A 549 -22.11 -15.87 -23.93
C ALA A 549 -20.66 -15.69 -23.41
N VAL A 550 -20.14 -14.45 -23.36
CA VAL A 550 -18.74 -14.15 -23.01
C VAL A 550 -18.66 -12.94 -22.08
N HIS A 551 -17.85 -13.08 -21.02
CA HIS A 551 -17.39 -11.97 -20.18
C HIS A 551 -15.87 -11.90 -20.10
N LEU A 552 -15.33 -10.68 -20.17
CA LEU A 552 -13.90 -10.39 -20.07
C LEU A 552 -13.63 -9.56 -18.81
N PHE A 553 -12.85 -10.10 -17.87
CA PHE A 553 -12.44 -9.38 -16.67
C PHE A 553 -10.93 -9.14 -16.69
N THR A 554 -10.53 -7.88 -16.57
CA THR A 554 -9.11 -7.54 -16.41
C THR A 554 -8.56 -8.08 -15.10
N ARG A 555 -7.23 -8.03 -14.94
CA ARG A 555 -6.54 -8.42 -13.71
C ARG A 555 -7.15 -7.88 -12.40
N ASN A 556 -7.69 -6.66 -12.40
CA ASN A 556 -8.25 -6.03 -11.19
C ASN A 556 -9.76 -6.29 -11.02
N GLY A 557 -10.34 -7.17 -11.85
CA GLY A 557 -11.77 -7.51 -11.81
C GLY A 557 -12.68 -6.56 -12.59
N ASN A 558 -12.13 -5.56 -13.30
CA ASN A 558 -12.94 -4.68 -14.14
C ASN A 558 -13.49 -5.45 -15.33
N ASP A 559 -14.80 -5.35 -15.54
CA ASP A 559 -15.46 -5.86 -16.73
C ASP A 559 -15.13 -4.97 -17.93
N VAL A 560 -14.49 -5.56 -18.95
CA VAL A 560 -14.12 -4.89 -20.20
C VAL A 560 -14.82 -5.51 -21.40
N THR A 561 -15.86 -6.32 -21.17
CA THR A 561 -16.58 -7.07 -22.21
C THR A 561 -17.07 -6.16 -23.33
N GLN A 562 -17.64 -5.00 -22.99
CA GLN A 562 -18.18 -4.05 -23.97
C GLN A 562 -17.09 -3.32 -24.79
N ALA A 563 -15.87 -3.21 -24.27
CA ALA A 563 -14.77 -2.51 -24.94
C ALA A 563 -14.14 -3.33 -26.08
N TYR A 564 -14.34 -4.66 -26.07
CA TYR A 564 -13.73 -5.59 -27.03
C TYR A 564 -14.77 -6.49 -27.71
N PRO A 565 -15.76 -5.92 -28.43
CA PRO A 565 -16.84 -6.68 -29.07
C PRO A 565 -16.33 -7.70 -30.10
N GLU A 566 -15.18 -7.47 -30.74
CA GLU A 566 -14.54 -8.43 -31.65
C GLU A 566 -14.13 -9.73 -30.96
N LEU A 567 -13.69 -9.66 -29.70
CA LEU A 567 -13.34 -10.83 -28.89
C LEU A 567 -14.59 -11.56 -28.42
N VAL A 568 -15.63 -10.81 -28.01
CA VAL A 568 -16.93 -11.37 -27.63
C VAL A 568 -17.56 -12.17 -28.76
N ARG A 569 -17.41 -11.71 -30.02
CA ARG A 569 -17.88 -12.44 -31.20
C ARG A 569 -17.01 -13.65 -31.56
N ALA A 570 -15.68 -13.56 -31.35
CA ALA A 570 -14.75 -14.62 -31.75
C ALA A 570 -14.65 -15.79 -30.75
N LEU A 571 -14.70 -15.50 -29.45
CA LEU A 571 -14.46 -16.48 -28.39
C LEU A 571 -15.40 -17.71 -28.40
N PRO A 572 -16.73 -17.59 -28.64
CA PRO A 572 -17.63 -18.74 -28.66
C PRO A 572 -17.31 -19.74 -29.78
N GLY A 573 -16.89 -19.25 -30.96
CA GLY A 573 -16.50 -20.09 -32.09
C GLY A 573 -15.08 -20.65 -31.97
N ALA A 574 -14.21 -19.95 -31.26
CA ALA A 574 -12.82 -20.36 -31.03
C ALA A 574 -12.68 -21.42 -29.93
N VAL A 575 -13.68 -21.57 -29.06
CA VAL A 575 -13.64 -22.46 -27.90
C VAL A 575 -14.87 -23.38 -27.88
N PRO A 576 -14.85 -24.52 -28.59
CA PRO A 576 -15.96 -25.48 -28.61
C PRO A 576 -16.12 -26.22 -27.26
N ALA A 577 -16.69 -25.53 -26.27
CA ALA A 577 -17.01 -26.06 -24.95
C ALA A 577 -18.31 -25.43 -24.41
N ASP A 578 -19.09 -26.19 -23.63
CA ASP A 578 -20.34 -25.71 -23.00
C ASP A 578 -20.06 -24.53 -22.05
N SER A 579 -18.88 -24.53 -21.44
CA SER A 579 -18.31 -23.37 -20.76
C SER A 579 -16.80 -23.52 -20.59
N ALA A 580 -16.09 -22.41 -20.54
CA ALA A 580 -14.68 -22.40 -20.16
C ALA A 580 -14.32 -21.12 -19.41
N VAL A 581 -13.23 -21.17 -18.65
CA VAL A 581 -12.54 -19.97 -18.16
C VAL A 581 -11.09 -20.01 -18.61
N LEU A 582 -10.70 -19.02 -19.40
CA LEU A 582 -9.36 -18.89 -19.96
C LEU A 582 -8.62 -17.71 -19.33
N ASP A 583 -7.31 -17.85 -19.13
CA ASP A 583 -6.41 -16.78 -18.74
C ASP A 583 -5.50 -16.41 -19.91
N GLY A 584 -5.49 -15.14 -20.26
CA GLY A 584 -4.83 -14.65 -21.46
C GLY A 584 -4.50 -13.17 -21.43
N GLU A 585 -3.94 -12.70 -22.53
CA GLU A 585 -3.55 -11.31 -22.75
C GLU A 585 -4.25 -10.75 -23.98
N ILE A 586 -4.91 -9.60 -23.86
CA ILE A 586 -5.44 -8.84 -24.99
C ILE A 586 -4.31 -7.98 -25.55
N VAL A 587 -3.98 -8.14 -26.82
CA VAL A 587 -2.88 -7.44 -27.51
C VAL A 587 -3.38 -6.74 -28.77
N ALA A 588 -2.79 -5.59 -29.10
CA ALA A 588 -2.89 -4.99 -30.43
C ALA A 588 -1.57 -5.24 -31.16
N LEU A 589 -1.63 -5.62 -32.45
CA LEU A 589 -0.43 -5.87 -33.25
C LEU A 589 -0.17 -4.71 -34.20
N ASP A 590 1.11 -4.38 -34.40
CA ASP A 590 1.55 -3.45 -35.42
C ASP A 590 1.52 -4.07 -36.83
N ALA A 591 1.89 -3.30 -37.86
CA ALA A 591 1.94 -3.76 -39.25
C ALA A 591 2.96 -4.90 -39.49
N GLY A 592 3.91 -5.11 -38.57
CA GLY A 592 4.87 -6.21 -38.56
C GLY A 592 4.40 -7.43 -37.75
N GLY A 593 3.18 -7.42 -37.22
CA GLY A 593 2.62 -8.49 -36.40
C GLY A 593 3.17 -8.54 -34.98
N ARG A 594 3.81 -7.47 -34.49
CA ARG A 594 4.36 -7.39 -33.13
C ARG A 594 3.39 -6.71 -32.18
N PRO A 595 3.27 -7.16 -30.91
CA PRO A 595 2.48 -6.46 -29.91
C PRO A 595 2.96 -5.02 -29.71
N ASP A 596 2.05 -4.07 -29.82
CA ASP A 596 2.29 -2.66 -29.56
C ASP A 596 1.28 -2.15 -28.53
N PHE A 597 1.77 -1.95 -27.30
CA PHE A 597 0.94 -1.44 -26.22
C PHE A 597 0.48 0.01 -26.46
N GLY A 598 1.24 0.81 -27.20
CA GLY A 598 0.85 2.17 -27.59
C GLY A 598 -0.39 2.19 -28.48
N LEU A 599 -0.51 1.25 -29.42
CA LEU A 599 -1.73 1.05 -30.19
C LEU A 599 -2.90 0.65 -29.28
N LEU A 600 -2.67 -0.32 -28.37
CA LEU A 600 -3.70 -0.82 -27.45
C LEU A 600 -4.21 0.24 -26.47
N GLN A 601 -3.38 1.23 -26.08
CA GLN A 601 -3.79 2.33 -25.18
C GLN A 601 -5.00 3.10 -25.69
N THR A 602 -5.16 3.22 -27.01
CA THR A 602 -6.29 3.92 -27.63
C THR A 602 -7.63 3.22 -27.38
N ARG A 603 -7.61 1.94 -26.99
CA ARG A 603 -8.78 1.11 -26.69
C ARG A 603 -9.17 1.12 -25.21
N LEU A 604 -8.33 1.65 -24.32
CA LEU A 604 -8.52 1.58 -22.86
C LEU A 604 -9.65 2.50 -22.37
N GLY A 605 -10.58 1.95 -21.58
CA GLY A 605 -11.59 2.72 -20.86
C GLY A 605 -12.69 3.33 -21.74
N LEU A 606 -12.81 2.90 -22.99
CA LEU A 606 -13.89 3.34 -23.87
C LEU A 606 -15.23 2.76 -23.41
N THR A 607 -16.23 3.62 -23.25
CA THR A 607 -17.60 3.25 -22.90
C THR A 607 -18.63 3.73 -23.93
N ASP A 608 -18.25 4.66 -24.82
CA ASP A 608 -19.12 5.14 -25.91
C ASP A 608 -19.09 4.17 -27.10
N ARG A 609 -20.27 3.72 -27.53
CA ARG A 609 -20.41 2.70 -28.57
C ARG A 609 -19.81 3.11 -29.91
N ARG A 610 -19.94 4.38 -30.33
CA ARG A 610 -19.41 4.84 -31.62
C ARG A 610 -17.88 4.89 -31.59
N GLN A 611 -17.30 5.30 -30.47
CA GLN A 611 -15.86 5.29 -30.27
C GLN A 611 -15.30 3.86 -30.23
N ILE A 612 -16.01 2.91 -29.63
CA ILE A 612 -15.64 1.49 -29.61
C ILE A 612 -15.63 0.92 -31.03
N GLU A 613 -16.70 1.14 -31.81
CA GLU A 613 -16.81 0.68 -33.20
C GLU A 613 -15.73 1.29 -34.10
N ALA A 614 -15.43 2.59 -33.96
CA ALA A 614 -14.37 3.26 -34.72
C ALA A 614 -12.97 2.77 -34.33
N SER A 615 -12.74 2.49 -33.05
CA SER A 615 -11.45 2.01 -32.56
C SER A 615 -11.22 0.54 -32.88
N GLU A 616 -12.28 -0.28 -32.96
CA GLU A 616 -12.21 -1.67 -33.42
C GLU A 616 -11.71 -1.76 -34.87
N ALA A 617 -12.22 -0.89 -35.75
CA ALA A 617 -11.83 -0.87 -37.16
C ALA A 617 -10.39 -0.38 -37.38
N SER A 618 -9.89 0.51 -36.52
CA SER A 618 -8.55 1.11 -36.65
C SER A 618 -7.47 0.38 -35.86
N VAL A 619 -7.81 -0.27 -34.75
CA VAL A 619 -6.88 -1.01 -33.88
C VAL A 619 -7.51 -2.35 -33.48
N PRO A 620 -7.48 -3.36 -34.35
CA PRO A 620 -7.99 -4.69 -34.03
C PRO A 620 -7.11 -5.35 -32.96
N VAL A 621 -7.76 -6.08 -32.04
CA VAL A 621 -7.06 -6.80 -30.95
C VAL A 621 -7.16 -8.31 -31.10
N GLN A 622 -6.25 -9.01 -30.44
CA GLN A 622 -6.25 -10.47 -30.30
C GLN A 622 -6.21 -10.87 -28.83
N PHE A 623 -6.85 -11.97 -28.47
CA PHE A 623 -6.77 -12.62 -27.17
C PHE A 623 -5.82 -13.81 -27.25
N LEU A 624 -4.66 -13.67 -26.60
CA LEU A 624 -3.64 -14.70 -26.51
C LEU A 624 -3.84 -15.49 -25.22
N ALA A 625 -4.51 -16.64 -25.31
CA ALA A 625 -4.76 -17.52 -24.17
C ALA A 625 -3.52 -18.35 -23.83
N PHE A 626 -3.13 -18.39 -22.56
CA PHE A 626 -1.94 -19.11 -22.11
C PHE A 626 -2.18 -20.05 -20.91
N ASP A 627 -3.37 -20.07 -20.34
CA ASP A 627 -3.80 -21.10 -19.38
C ASP A 627 -5.33 -21.30 -19.41
N VAL A 628 -5.81 -22.44 -18.92
CA VAL A 628 -7.23 -22.80 -18.78
C VAL A 628 -7.53 -23.13 -17.32
N LEU A 629 -8.52 -22.47 -16.76
CA LEU A 629 -8.88 -22.60 -15.34
C LEU A 629 -10.08 -23.51 -15.14
N GLU A 630 -10.99 -23.57 -16.11
CA GLU A 630 -12.21 -24.36 -16.03
C GLU A 630 -12.64 -24.82 -17.42
N ARG A 631 -13.15 -26.05 -17.53
CA ARG A 631 -13.81 -26.59 -18.72
C ARG A 631 -15.10 -27.31 -18.32
N ASN A 632 -16.21 -26.96 -18.95
CA ASN A 632 -17.54 -27.54 -18.71
C ASN A 632 -17.95 -27.60 -17.22
N GLY A 633 -17.61 -26.55 -16.47
CA GLY A 633 -17.89 -26.44 -15.03
C GLY A 633 -16.93 -27.22 -14.11
N GLN A 634 -15.90 -27.87 -14.66
CA GLN A 634 -14.86 -28.55 -13.89
C GLN A 634 -13.64 -27.65 -13.71
N PRO A 635 -13.27 -27.25 -12.47
CA PRO A 635 -12.03 -26.52 -12.20
C PRO A 635 -10.79 -27.37 -12.49
N LEU A 636 -9.79 -26.80 -13.14
CA LEU A 636 -8.56 -27.48 -13.55
C LEU A 636 -7.32 -27.02 -12.79
N LEU A 637 -7.47 -26.15 -11.77
CA LEU A 637 -6.38 -25.43 -11.12
C LEU A 637 -5.33 -26.35 -10.47
N ASP A 638 -5.77 -27.52 -9.98
CA ASP A 638 -4.93 -28.49 -9.29
C ASP A 638 -4.10 -29.38 -10.22
N LEU A 639 -4.39 -29.39 -11.53
CA LEU A 639 -3.61 -30.11 -12.53
C LEU A 639 -2.23 -29.46 -12.72
N ALA A 640 -1.27 -30.23 -13.22
CA ALA A 640 0.03 -29.69 -13.62
C ALA A 640 -0.13 -28.69 -14.79
N TYR A 641 0.80 -27.75 -14.94
CA TYR A 641 0.77 -26.78 -16.03
C TYR A 641 0.77 -27.47 -17.41
N THR A 642 1.53 -28.56 -17.57
CA THR A 642 1.55 -29.35 -18.82
C THR A 642 0.19 -29.96 -19.17
N GLU A 643 -0.55 -30.44 -18.18
CA GLU A 643 -1.89 -31.00 -18.36
C GLU A 643 -2.90 -29.91 -18.71
N ARG A 644 -2.89 -28.78 -17.99
CA ARG A 644 -3.74 -27.63 -18.32
C ARG A 644 -3.42 -27.09 -19.70
N ARG A 645 -2.14 -27.01 -20.05
CA ARG A 645 -1.69 -26.54 -21.36
C ARG A 645 -2.19 -27.44 -22.49
N ARG A 646 -2.15 -28.77 -22.32
CA ARG A 646 -2.73 -29.72 -23.27
C ARG A 646 -4.24 -29.52 -23.42
N VAL A 647 -4.96 -29.32 -22.32
CA VAL A 647 -6.41 -29.02 -22.36
C VAL A 647 -6.67 -27.70 -23.09
N LEU A 648 -5.88 -26.66 -22.83
CA LEU A 648 -6.00 -25.37 -23.50
C LEU A 648 -5.85 -25.51 -25.03
N GLU A 649 -4.84 -26.24 -25.49
CA GLU A 649 -4.59 -26.50 -26.91
C GLU A 649 -5.69 -27.37 -27.56
N GLU A 650 -6.32 -28.26 -26.80
CA GLU A 650 -7.44 -29.06 -27.27
C GLU A 650 -8.72 -28.22 -27.43
N ILE A 651 -9.00 -27.31 -26.50
CA ILE A 651 -10.26 -26.57 -26.49
C ILE A 651 -10.21 -25.25 -27.24
N VAL A 652 -9.04 -24.67 -27.52
CA VAL A 652 -8.94 -23.42 -28.29
C VAL A 652 -8.54 -23.77 -29.71
N THR A 653 -9.52 -23.91 -30.58
CA THR A 653 -9.36 -24.29 -31.99
C THR A 653 -9.39 -23.09 -32.94
N GLY A 654 -9.64 -21.89 -32.42
CA GLY A 654 -9.76 -20.68 -33.23
C GLY A 654 -8.45 -20.24 -33.89
N THR A 655 -8.56 -19.70 -35.10
CA THR A 655 -7.50 -18.98 -35.80
C THR A 655 -7.94 -17.53 -36.01
N GLY A 656 -7.12 -16.54 -35.64
CA GLY A 656 -7.43 -15.11 -35.80
C GLY A 656 -7.41 -14.34 -34.48
N ALA A 657 -8.56 -13.81 -34.04
CA ALA A 657 -8.67 -12.95 -32.85
C ALA A 657 -8.53 -13.68 -31.51
N VAL A 658 -8.51 -15.02 -31.50
CA VAL A 658 -8.25 -15.84 -30.32
C VAL A 658 -7.18 -16.85 -30.70
N GLN A 659 -6.09 -16.92 -29.94
CA GLN A 659 -4.96 -17.79 -30.24
C GLN A 659 -4.37 -18.37 -28.96
N VAL A 660 -3.75 -19.54 -29.10
CA VAL A 660 -2.88 -20.11 -28.07
C VAL A 660 -1.44 -20.00 -28.58
N PRO A 661 -0.63 -19.07 -28.05
CA PRO A 661 0.76 -18.94 -28.48
C PRO A 661 1.55 -20.22 -28.17
N PRO A 662 2.45 -20.67 -29.05
CA PRO A 662 3.20 -21.91 -28.84
C PRO A 662 4.14 -21.80 -27.63
N VAL A 663 4.35 -22.93 -26.94
CA VAL A 663 5.44 -23.07 -25.98
C VAL A 663 6.75 -23.17 -26.74
N PHE A 664 7.78 -22.45 -26.29
CA PHE A 664 9.10 -22.48 -26.90
C PHE A 664 9.82 -23.80 -26.56
N THR A 665 10.39 -24.46 -27.57
CA THR A 665 10.96 -25.81 -27.46
C THR A 665 12.46 -25.86 -27.17
N GLY A 666 13.16 -24.72 -27.22
CA GLY A 666 14.58 -24.61 -26.87
C GLY A 666 14.81 -24.25 -25.40
N ASP A 667 16.07 -24.08 -25.03
CA ASP A 667 16.44 -23.70 -23.66
C ASP A 667 16.12 -22.23 -23.34
N SER A 668 16.28 -21.84 -22.07
CA SER A 668 16.01 -20.46 -21.61
C SER A 668 16.78 -19.37 -22.36
N ALA A 669 18.02 -19.64 -22.77
CA ALA A 669 18.86 -18.68 -23.46
C ALA A 669 18.39 -18.50 -24.91
N GLN A 670 18.05 -19.61 -25.58
CA GLN A 670 17.44 -19.61 -26.90
C GLN A 670 16.06 -18.92 -26.89
N ALA A 671 15.24 -19.17 -25.87
CA ALA A 671 13.92 -18.54 -25.72
C ALA A 671 14.06 -17.01 -25.57
N LEU A 672 15.02 -16.56 -24.75
CA LEU A 672 15.26 -15.14 -24.56
C LEU A 672 15.88 -14.50 -25.81
N ALA A 673 16.76 -15.19 -26.53
CA ALA A 673 17.30 -14.71 -27.80
C ALA A 673 16.19 -14.56 -28.87
N ALA A 674 15.33 -15.57 -29.02
CA ALA A 674 14.19 -15.53 -29.93
C ALA A 674 13.22 -14.39 -29.57
N SER A 675 12.92 -14.19 -28.29
CA SER A 675 12.12 -13.05 -27.82
C SER A 675 12.73 -11.69 -28.21
N ARG A 676 14.08 -11.57 -28.22
CA ARG A 676 14.77 -10.35 -28.66
C ARG A 676 14.65 -10.13 -30.16
N GLU A 677 14.84 -11.16 -30.96
CA GLU A 677 14.72 -11.11 -32.43
C GLU A 677 13.29 -10.74 -32.86
N LEU A 678 12.30 -11.25 -32.13
CA LEU A 678 10.88 -10.91 -32.34
C LEU A 678 10.50 -9.54 -31.78
N GLY A 679 11.38 -8.88 -31.02
CA GLY A 679 11.14 -7.56 -30.44
C GLY A 679 10.13 -7.55 -29.29
N LEU A 680 9.95 -8.67 -28.59
CA LEU A 680 8.97 -8.84 -27.51
C LEU A 680 9.50 -8.35 -26.16
N GLU A 681 8.66 -8.26 -25.12
CA GLU A 681 9.08 -7.72 -23.81
C GLU A 681 10.06 -8.66 -23.06
N GLY A 682 9.99 -9.95 -23.35
CA GLY A 682 10.78 -11.00 -22.71
C GLY A 682 10.06 -12.34 -22.74
N ILE A 683 10.34 -13.18 -21.75
CA ILE A 683 9.74 -14.53 -21.62
C ILE A 683 9.11 -14.73 -20.24
N VAL A 684 8.21 -15.71 -20.14
CA VAL A 684 7.70 -16.26 -18.89
C VAL A 684 8.11 -17.72 -18.82
N ALA A 685 8.91 -18.08 -17.82
CA ALA A 685 9.25 -19.46 -17.49
C ALA A 685 8.17 -20.01 -16.54
N LYS A 686 7.59 -21.17 -16.88
CA LYS A 686 6.56 -21.86 -16.10
C LYS A 686 7.06 -23.25 -15.70
N THR A 687 7.03 -23.61 -14.41
CA THR A 687 7.38 -24.98 -13.97
C THR A 687 6.36 -25.96 -14.52
N GLN A 688 6.79 -27.05 -15.15
CA GLN A 688 5.92 -28.03 -15.80
C GLN A 688 4.89 -28.66 -14.82
N ALA A 689 5.33 -28.99 -13.60
CA ALA A 689 4.49 -29.55 -12.55
C ALA A 689 3.68 -28.50 -11.75
N GLY A 690 3.78 -27.22 -12.10
CA GLY A 690 3.19 -26.12 -11.33
C GLY A 690 1.66 -26.06 -11.41
N ARG A 691 1.00 -25.99 -10.25
CA ARG A 691 -0.45 -25.74 -10.15
C ARG A 691 -0.79 -24.27 -10.43
N TYR A 692 -2.04 -24.00 -10.76
CA TYR A 692 -2.52 -22.63 -10.93
C TYR A 692 -2.97 -22.06 -9.58
N GLU A 693 -2.27 -21.05 -9.08
CA GLU A 693 -2.59 -20.40 -7.80
C GLU A 693 -3.42 -19.13 -8.02
N ALA A 694 -4.74 -19.30 -8.13
CA ALA A 694 -5.65 -18.19 -8.42
C ALA A 694 -5.52 -17.04 -7.41
N GLY A 695 -5.33 -15.83 -7.94
CA GLY A 695 -5.18 -14.59 -7.17
C GLY A 695 -3.88 -14.44 -6.36
N ARG A 696 -2.98 -15.43 -6.40
CA ARG A 696 -1.71 -15.42 -5.63
C ARG A 696 -0.52 -15.19 -6.54
N ARG A 697 0.58 -14.72 -5.95
CA ARG A 697 1.88 -14.65 -6.63
C ARG A 697 2.64 -15.95 -6.40
N SER A 698 3.07 -16.57 -7.48
CA SER A 698 3.74 -17.87 -7.43
C SER A 698 5.15 -17.83 -7.99
N ARG A 699 5.99 -18.74 -7.51
CA ARG A 699 7.32 -19.01 -8.05
C ARG A 699 7.30 -20.01 -9.20
N SER A 700 6.19 -20.70 -9.40
CA SER A 700 6.00 -21.57 -10.57
C SER A 700 5.95 -20.79 -11.88
N TRP A 701 5.71 -19.47 -11.85
CA TRP A 701 5.76 -18.57 -13.01
C TRP A 701 6.79 -17.47 -12.77
N ILE A 702 7.88 -17.46 -13.53
CA ILE A 702 8.94 -16.45 -13.45
C ILE A 702 8.96 -15.63 -14.75
N LYS A 703 8.81 -14.31 -14.65
CA LYS A 703 8.92 -13.39 -15.80
C LYS A 703 10.33 -12.81 -15.90
N ILE A 704 10.88 -12.82 -17.12
CA ILE A 704 12.25 -12.41 -17.45
C ILE A 704 12.18 -11.42 -18.61
N LYS A 705 12.61 -10.18 -18.41
CA LYS A 705 12.49 -9.09 -19.41
C LYS A 705 13.80 -8.82 -20.15
N HIS A 706 13.73 -8.21 -21.33
CA HIS A 706 14.91 -7.67 -22.01
C HIS A 706 15.36 -6.34 -21.39
N HIS A 707 16.66 -6.18 -21.23
CA HIS A 707 17.33 -4.91 -20.91
C HIS A 707 18.17 -4.52 -22.14
N ARG A 708 18.00 -3.30 -22.67
CA ARG A 708 18.74 -2.78 -23.85
C ARG A 708 19.91 -1.91 -23.40
N SER A 709 21.05 -2.00 -24.08
CA SER A 709 22.25 -1.20 -23.81
C SER A 709 22.74 -0.48 -25.06
N GLN A 710 23.30 0.72 -24.91
CA GLN A 710 23.82 1.56 -25.98
C GLN A 710 25.19 2.14 -25.57
N GLU A 711 26.18 2.03 -26.45
CA GLU A 711 27.44 2.76 -26.35
C GLU A 711 27.22 4.23 -26.73
N VAL A 712 27.79 5.18 -26.00
CA VAL A 712 27.49 6.61 -26.17
C VAL A 712 28.75 7.45 -26.11
N VAL A 713 28.83 8.48 -26.93
CA VAL A 713 29.88 9.50 -26.83
C VAL A 713 29.40 10.63 -25.93
N ILE A 714 30.26 11.06 -25.01
CA ILE A 714 29.96 12.17 -24.10
C ILE A 714 30.37 13.49 -24.76
N GLY A 715 29.39 14.34 -25.08
CA GLY A 715 29.62 15.67 -25.65
C GLY A 715 29.40 16.82 -24.68
N GLY A 716 28.88 16.55 -23.47
CA GLY A 716 28.71 17.57 -22.45
C GLY A 716 28.14 17.03 -21.15
N TRP A 717 28.02 17.89 -20.16
CA TRP A 717 27.37 17.58 -18.89
C TRP A 717 26.62 18.80 -18.36
N ARG A 718 25.70 18.57 -17.42
CA ARG A 718 24.93 19.63 -16.76
C ARG A 718 25.16 19.62 -15.26
N PRO A 719 25.25 20.80 -14.61
CA PRO A 719 25.26 20.93 -13.16
C PRO A 719 24.03 20.32 -12.49
N GLY A 720 24.20 19.84 -11.25
CA GLY A 720 23.07 19.45 -10.41
C GLY A 720 22.23 20.65 -9.96
N ASN A 721 21.02 20.40 -9.44
CA ASN A 721 20.16 21.46 -8.93
C ASN A 721 20.45 21.79 -7.46
N GLY A 722 20.24 23.05 -7.06
CA GLY A 722 20.35 23.50 -5.66
C GLY A 722 21.76 23.33 -5.10
N ARG A 723 21.91 22.66 -3.94
CA ARG A 723 23.21 22.43 -3.29
C ARG A 723 24.19 21.55 -4.09
N ARG A 724 23.73 20.92 -5.17
CA ARG A 724 24.53 20.09 -6.10
C ARG A 724 24.94 20.87 -7.36
N ARG A 725 24.77 22.19 -7.40
CA ARG A 725 25.17 23.04 -8.54
C ARG A 725 26.67 22.96 -8.82
N GLU A 726 27.47 22.70 -7.80
CA GLU A 726 28.90 22.46 -7.93
C GLU A 726 29.25 21.01 -8.31
N THR A 727 28.29 20.14 -8.61
CA THR A 727 28.52 18.72 -8.98
C THR A 727 27.87 18.36 -10.31
N LEU A 728 28.30 17.25 -10.92
CA LEU A 728 27.70 16.74 -12.15
C LEU A 728 26.28 16.19 -11.88
N GLY A 729 25.27 16.75 -12.55
CA GLY A 729 23.88 16.33 -12.45
C GLY A 729 23.44 15.35 -13.54
N SER A 730 23.92 15.51 -14.77
CA SER A 730 23.68 14.57 -15.87
C SER A 730 24.73 14.68 -16.98
N LEU A 731 25.01 13.57 -17.67
CA LEU A 731 25.78 13.55 -18.92
C LEU A 731 24.84 13.75 -20.12
N LEU A 732 25.33 14.47 -21.13
CA LEU A 732 24.69 14.64 -22.43
C LEU A 732 25.32 13.65 -23.41
N LEU A 733 24.47 12.87 -24.08
CA LEU A 733 24.86 11.68 -24.82
C LEU A 733 24.64 11.88 -26.33
N GLY A 734 25.58 11.40 -27.12
CA GLY A 734 25.51 11.49 -28.58
C GLY A 734 26.06 10.27 -29.30
N ILE A 735 25.70 10.18 -30.58
CA ILE A 735 26.25 9.23 -31.54
C ILE A 735 26.97 10.03 -32.63
N PRO A 736 28.22 9.68 -33.00
CA PRO A 736 28.96 10.37 -34.05
C PRO A 736 28.21 10.40 -35.39
N HIS A 737 28.23 11.55 -36.04
CA HIS A 737 27.74 11.76 -37.40
C HIS A 737 28.53 12.89 -38.08
N GLY A 738 29.43 12.51 -38.99
CA GLY A 738 30.39 13.47 -39.57
C GLY A 738 31.28 14.07 -38.48
N ASP A 739 31.39 15.40 -38.47
CA ASP A 739 32.18 16.14 -37.48
C ASP A 739 31.39 16.51 -36.21
N ALA A 740 30.15 16.01 -36.05
CA ALA A 740 29.25 16.33 -34.94
C ALA A 740 28.68 15.08 -34.25
N LEU A 741 27.95 15.28 -33.15
CA LEU A 741 27.20 14.25 -32.43
C LEU A 741 25.69 14.43 -32.62
N ILE A 742 24.96 13.39 -33.03
CA ILE A 742 23.50 13.40 -32.95
C ILE A 742 23.09 13.25 -31.48
N TYR A 743 22.33 14.21 -30.94
CA TYR A 743 21.88 14.15 -29.56
C TYR A 743 20.83 13.05 -29.34
N ILE A 744 21.15 12.09 -28.46
CA ILE A 744 20.27 10.96 -28.15
C ILE A 744 19.69 11.01 -26.74
N GLY A 745 19.93 12.08 -25.98
CA GLY A 745 19.35 12.30 -24.66
C GLY A 745 20.39 12.50 -23.55
N ARG A 746 19.92 12.48 -22.30
CA ARG A 746 20.75 12.70 -21.12
C ARG A 746 20.56 11.60 -20.09
N VAL A 747 21.60 11.33 -19.31
CA VAL A 747 21.58 10.36 -18.21
C VAL A 747 21.98 11.01 -16.90
N GLY A 748 21.07 10.95 -15.91
CA GLY A 748 21.24 11.51 -14.56
C GLY A 748 21.24 10.46 -13.45
N SER A 749 21.10 9.19 -13.79
CA SER A 749 20.97 8.04 -12.89
C SER A 749 22.00 6.96 -13.25
N GLY A 750 22.32 6.07 -12.30
CA GLY A 750 23.36 5.03 -12.46
C GLY A 750 24.75 5.45 -11.96
N PHE A 751 24.91 6.71 -11.54
CA PHE A 751 26.12 7.20 -10.87
C PHE A 751 26.09 6.89 -9.37
N ARG A 752 27.21 6.48 -8.78
CA ARG A 752 27.38 6.47 -7.31
C ARG A 752 27.91 7.85 -6.90
N ASP A 753 27.57 8.34 -5.70
CA ASP A 753 27.96 9.71 -5.28
C ASP A 753 29.49 9.92 -5.32
N ARG A 754 30.30 8.88 -5.05
CA ARG A 754 31.77 8.91 -5.15
C ARG A 754 32.30 8.99 -6.60
N ASP A 755 31.48 8.60 -7.57
CA ASP A 755 31.86 8.55 -8.98
C ASP A 755 31.65 9.91 -9.68
N LEU A 756 30.87 10.83 -9.08
CA LEU A 756 30.56 12.15 -9.66
C LEU A 756 31.79 13.07 -9.75
N ASP A 757 32.61 13.11 -8.69
CA ASP A 757 33.86 13.88 -8.68
C ASP A 757 34.89 13.27 -9.65
N ALA A 758 34.90 11.94 -9.78
CA ALA A 758 35.75 11.24 -10.73
C ALA A 758 35.32 11.45 -12.20
N LEU A 759 34.02 11.62 -12.46
CA LEU A 759 33.51 12.02 -13.77
C LEU A 759 33.93 13.46 -14.10
N ARG A 760 33.78 14.40 -13.15
CA ARG A 760 34.25 15.79 -13.29
C ARG A 760 35.76 15.86 -13.55
N ALA A 761 36.56 15.15 -12.78
CA ALA A 761 38.01 15.08 -12.98
C ALA A 761 38.42 14.57 -14.38
N ARG A 762 37.58 13.77 -15.05
CA ARG A 762 37.81 13.31 -16.43
C ARG A 762 37.29 14.29 -17.49
N LEU A 763 36.23 15.04 -17.18
CA LEU A 763 35.53 15.92 -18.12
C LEU A 763 36.05 17.35 -18.12
N ASP A 764 36.40 17.89 -16.94
CA ASP A 764 36.89 19.27 -16.77
C ASP A 764 38.16 19.55 -17.62
N PRO A 765 39.15 18.64 -17.72
CA PRO A 765 40.33 18.87 -18.56
C PRO A 765 40.05 18.91 -20.07
N ILE A 766 38.89 18.42 -20.50
CA ILE A 766 38.50 18.33 -21.91
C ILE A 766 37.33 19.23 -22.26
N ALA A 767 37.07 20.24 -21.43
CA ALA A 767 36.06 21.27 -21.68
C ALA A 767 36.26 21.93 -23.06
N ALA A 768 35.14 22.22 -23.73
CA ALA A 768 35.10 22.83 -25.06
C ALA A 768 34.23 24.09 -25.05
N ALA A 769 34.53 25.04 -25.94
CA ALA A 769 33.72 26.25 -26.10
C ALA A 769 32.46 26.00 -26.95
N GLU A 770 32.55 25.07 -27.90
CA GLU A 770 31.50 24.82 -28.88
C GLU A 770 30.66 23.60 -28.50
N ASN A 771 29.36 23.67 -28.80
CA ASN A 771 28.42 22.57 -28.65
C ASN A 771 28.72 21.49 -29.72
N PRO A 772 29.07 20.24 -29.34
CA PRO A 772 29.33 19.18 -30.31
C PRO A 772 28.05 18.52 -30.85
N PHE A 773 26.86 18.85 -30.33
CA PHE A 773 25.61 18.19 -30.67
C PHE A 773 24.81 18.89 -31.77
N THR A 774 24.22 18.11 -32.67
CA THR A 774 23.08 18.50 -33.50
C THR A 774 21.76 18.20 -32.79
N ASP A 775 20.75 19.05 -33.01
CA ASP A 775 19.35 18.88 -32.56
C ASP A 775 19.14 18.71 -31.04
N ILE A 776 20.04 19.27 -30.22
CA ILE A 776 19.87 19.31 -28.77
C ILE A 776 18.80 20.35 -28.37
N PRO A 777 17.80 19.99 -27.53
CA PRO A 777 16.80 20.95 -27.05
C PRO A 777 17.38 22.06 -26.19
N ASP A 778 16.78 23.25 -26.24
CA ASP A 778 17.11 24.39 -25.38
C ASP A 778 17.09 24.05 -23.89
N ALA A 779 16.14 23.21 -23.47
CA ALA A 779 16.03 22.78 -22.07
C ALA A 779 17.24 21.97 -21.58
N ASP A 780 17.97 21.31 -22.50
CA ASP A 780 19.13 20.47 -22.21
C ASP A 780 20.46 21.17 -22.54
N SER A 781 20.47 22.13 -23.48
CA SER A 781 21.63 22.98 -23.75
C SER A 781 21.81 24.09 -22.71
N ARG A 782 20.72 24.54 -22.07
CA ARG A 782 20.77 25.58 -21.03
C ARG A 782 21.55 25.10 -19.81
N GLU A 783 22.61 25.84 -19.48
CA GLU A 783 23.60 25.54 -18.42
C GLU A 783 24.45 24.28 -18.68
N ALA A 784 24.52 23.80 -19.92
CA ALA A 784 25.44 22.73 -20.28
C ALA A 784 26.89 23.22 -20.31
N VAL A 785 27.79 22.35 -19.85
CA VAL A 785 29.24 22.48 -20.01
C VAL A 785 29.65 21.50 -21.11
N TRP A 786 30.14 22.02 -22.22
CA TRP A 786 30.55 21.21 -23.38
C TRP A 786 31.92 20.59 -23.15
N VAL A 787 32.12 19.40 -23.73
CA VAL A 787 33.42 18.73 -23.72
C VAL A 787 33.75 18.23 -25.11
N ARG A 788 35.04 18.07 -25.39
CA ARG A 788 35.51 17.40 -26.60
C ARG A 788 34.95 15.96 -26.64
N PRO A 789 34.35 15.52 -27.75
CA PRO A 789 33.64 14.24 -27.84
C PRO A 789 34.59 13.05 -28.01
N ILE A 790 35.49 12.86 -27.04
CA ILE A 790 36.57 11.86 -27.10
C ILE A 790 36.41 10.70 -26.11
N LEU A 791 35.39 10.76 -25.23
CA LEU A 791 35.13 9.75 -24.22
C LEU A 791 33.87 8.95 -24.55
N VAL A 792 33.99 7.62 -24.48
CA VAL A 792 32.89 6.68 -24.72
C VAL A 792 32.44 6.05 -23.41
N GLY A 793 31.13 5.98 -23.23
CA GLY A 793 30.47 5.28 -22.13
C GLY A 793 29.41 4.32 -22.62
N GLU A 794 28.72 3.69 -21.67
CA GLU A 794 27.61 2.80 -21.94
C GLU A 794 26.43 3.14 -21.03
N VAL A 795 25.24 3.03 -21.59
CA VAL A 795 23.98 3.22 -20.87
C VAL A 795 23.04 2.05 -21.14
N GLU A 796 22.25 1.72 -20.13
CA GLU A 796 21.10 0.82 -20.24
C GLU A 796 19.83 1.66 -20.36
N PHE A 797 18.88 1.29 -21.22
CA PHE A 797 17.69 2.09 -21.48
C PHE A 797 16.47 1.22 -21.79
N ALA A 798 15.28 1.81 -21.65
CA ALA A 798 14.02 1.09 -21.85
C ALA A 798 13.69 0.92 -23.34
N GLU A 799 13.73 2.01 -24.10
CA GLU A 799 13.37 2.04 -25.53
C GLU A 799 13.90 3.30 -26.23
N TRP A 800 13.90 3.28 -27.56
CA TRP A 800 14.14 4.45 -28.40
C TRP A 800 12.81 5.19 -28.65
N THR A 801 12.78 6.49 -28.47
CA THR A 801 11.62 7.31 -28.87
C THR A 801 11.54 7.41 -30.39
N VAL A 802 10.36 7.76 -30.91
CA VAL A 802 10.12 8.04 -32.34
C VAL A 802 11.07 9.13 -32.87
N THR A 803 11.48 10.06 -32.00
CA THR A 803 12.45 11.13 -32.29
C THR A 803 13.92 10.71 -32.14
N GLY A 804 14.22 9.43 -31.96
CA GLY A 804 15.58 8.91 -31.88
C GLY A 804 16.31 9.18 -30.56
N ARG A 805 15.59 9.31 -29.43
CA ARG A 805 16.18 9.54 -28.10
C ARG A 805 16.03 8.34 -27.19
N LEU A 806 16.92 8.21 -26.21
CA LEU A 806 16.85 7.18 -25.18
C LEU A 806 15.79 7.51 -24.15
N ARG A 807 14.90 6.55 -23.87
CA ARG A 807 13.92 6.64 -22.78
C ARG A 807 14.44 5.92 -21.54
N HIS A 808 14.44 6.63 -20.41
CA HIS A 808 14.94 6.15 -19.11
C HIS A 808 16.38 5.57 -19.14
N PRO A 809 17.37 6.29 -19.72
CA PRO A 809 18.75 5.82 -19.71
C PRO A 809 19.33 5.80 -18.29
N VAL A 810 20.12 4.77 -17.97
CA VAL A 810 20.85 4.56 -16.72
C VAL A 810 22.31 4.31 -17.05
N TRP A 811 23.22 5.04 -16.41
CA TRP A 811 24.66 4.94 -16.66
C TRP A 811 25.20 3.58 -16.20
N ARG A 812 25.95 2.91 -17.09
CA ARG A 812 26.60 1.62 -16.82
C ARG A 812 28.09 1.77 -16.53
N GLY A 813 28.77 2.67 -17.23
CA GLY A 813 30.20 2.92 -17.02
C GLY A 813 30.91 3.50 -18.23
N TRP A 814 32.22 3.73 -18.08
CA TRP A 814 33.12 4.11 -19.17
C TRP A 814 33.53 2.89 -20.01
N ARG A 815 33.75 3.10 -21.31
CA ARG A 815 34.26 2.11 -22.27
C ARG A 815 35.60 2.59 -22.84
N PRO A 816 36.70 2.51 -22.07
CA PRO A 816 38.02 2.95 -22.52
C PRO A 816 38.59 2.06 -23.65
N ASP A 817 37.97 0.90 -23.87
CA ASP A 817 38.24 -0.03 -24.96
C ASP A 817 37.70 0.42 -26.32
N LYS A 818 36.93 1.53 -26.37
CA LYS A 818 36.26 2.02 -27.57
C LYS A 818 36.66 3.45 -27.91
N SER A 819 36.90 3.71 -29.19
CA SER A 819 37.04 5.05 -29.73
C SER A 819 35.66 5.62 -30.13
N PRO A 820 35.47 6.96 -30.11
CA PRO A 820 34.22 7.58 -30.52
C PRO A 820 33.75 7.14 -31.91
N ALA A 821 34.66 6.97 -32.87
CA ALA A 821 34.33 6.56 -34.24
C ALA A 821 33.73 5.14 -34.35
N GLU A 822 33.93 4.29 -33.32
CA GLU A 822 33.33 2.95 -33.26
C GLU A 822 31.92 2.94 -32.69
N VAL A 823 31.45 4.06 -32.11
CA VAL A 823 30.12 4.15 -31.52
C VAL A 823 29.09 4.31 -32.63
N VAL A 824 28.25 3.29 -32.78
CA VAL A 824 27.10 3.30 -33.70
C VAL A 824 25.80 3.12 -32.94
N ARG A 825 24.68 3.51 -33.55
CA ARG A 825 23.36 3.25 -32.98
C ARG A 825 23.08 1.74 -33.01
N GLY A 826 22.81 1.17 -31.84
CA GLY A 826 22.48 -0.24 -31.63
C GLY A 826 21.00 -0.54 -31.55
#